data_AF-A0A3L6NTM1-F1
#
_entry.id   AF-A0A3L6NTM1-F1
#
_cell.length_a   1.000
_cell.length_b   1.000
_cell.length_c   1.000
_cell.angle_alpha   90.00
_cell.angle_beta   90.00
_cell.angle_gamma   90.00
#
_symmetry.space_group_name_H-M   'P 1'
#
loop_
_entity.id
_entity.type
_entity.pdbx_description
1 polymer ?
#
loop_
_entity_poly.entity_id
_entity_poly.type
_entity_poly.pdbx_seq_one_letter_code
_entity_poly.pdbx_strand_id
1 'polypeptide(L)'
;MAASLPPDLRVLCRKLTSIPPTQLPHALPSLINHILHCKEPLSAPSDRKVKDSSPEAAQLVHKLKASITTHLNGRSREARFAAVALIKTVVDVGGWEILRGCQPWVTGLLSVVEKSDPITSKELAIVALTRIYISVHPYQTLVREIATPTIPTFVTACIKLISLPKNGEKLQTPLSVIETICDALSALIPLYPTTIRPSNSKLRTAVKPYLVPTQSDETVIPQSLQRASRKIVISLHHVAAKSGGSDEWAKLIDTLLKELHSTADQVLRAVEESWEGTSGFTRSQVELDNEPNGGGLSADELPAWSGTNAGADRLIGLFQYLSDCLRYPTKAPVTIPTSALVDAASRLLLIARLSPRSQTWDQALQTNAAIAREEKEELWAALPDIHIAALHLIEALFQRLGQNAVSIAPEVLDHLVRVFKSGINLPTVRKTGYTVLKEILLISGPTLSKPSVGSLDPVFGACCRDLQQDAGHLREAEKPAATGTDSKKNSIAANADLFLQPQAAAVISTPSLESKHRAAAAKLLPVILSKVPQRHLKPSLRGLVDQTAILTNSRDAMLASVLNPYKDQRGRVYPSILPHLTQQFPDDKGLEILRTNIRAGAQSLAEGEEPLEALSIEEEEEEEEQDEEMKDGDVEEQDAVPEKKGDLFKPGALPTAPHAEKNLPIQGNPFAPIEKAAPSTENAFARASSPPKRKHEGSDSAPPKRQVLEKSSSPDRVLPAPIQRAPVVAKEPEEEEDDDDDDESVHLNMELDDEDEDEDEDED
;
A
#
# COMPACT_ATOMS: atom_id res chain seq x y z
N MET A 1 34.78 3.33 -42.22
CA MET A 1 34.88 4.80 -42.24
C MET A 1 35.45 5.24 -40.90
N ALA A 2 36.47 6.09 -40.86
CA ALA A 2 37.04 6.57 -39.60
C ALA A 2 36.07 7.56 -38.95
N ALA A 3 35.68 7.33 -37.69
CA ALA A 3 34.80 8.25 -36.97
C ALA A 3 35.51 9.59 -36.76
N SER A 4 34.93 10.66 -37.30
CA SER A 4 35.43 12.02 -37.09
C SER A 4 35.30 12.41 -35.62
N LEU A 5 36.41 12.81 -34.99
CA LEU A 5 36.42 13.29 -33.60
C LEU A 5 35.33 14.36 -33.38
N PRO A 6 34.39 14.17 -32.43
CA PRO A 6 33.38 15.18 -32.13
C PRO A 6 34.04 16.52 -31.75
N PRO A 7 33.66 17.65 -32.39
CA PRO A 7 34.20 18.96 -32.05
C PRO A 7 33.86 19.33 -30.59
N ASP A 8 32.73 18.82 -30.08
CA ASP A 8 32.22 18.98 -28.73
C ASP A 8 33.24 18.62 -27.65
N LEU A 9 34.03 17.54 -27.83
CA LEU A 9 35.02 17.12 -26.83
C LEU A 9 36.18 18.13 -26.72
N ARG A 10 36.61 18.71 -27.86
CA ARG A 10 37.63 19.78 -27.87
C ARG A 10 37.07 21.07 -27.25
N VAL A 11 35.82 21.42 -27.56
CA VAL A 11 35.13 22.59 -27.00
C VAL A 11 34.93 22.45 -25.49
N LEU A 12 34.54 21.26 -25.02
CA LEU A 12 34.36 20.92 -23.60
C LEU A 12 35.68 21.09 -22.83
N CYS A 13 36.76 20.45 -23.29
CA CYS A 13 38.09 20.60 -22.69
C CYS A 13 38.57 22.05 -22.68
N ARG A 14 38.32 22.83 -23.73
CA ARG A 14 38.66 24.26 -23.76
C ARG A 14 37.85 25.04 -22.71
N LYS A 15 36.52 24.90 -22.72
CA LYS A 15 35.61 25.61 -21.80
C LYS A 15 35.93 25.31 -20.33
N LEU A 16 36.21 24.05 -19.97
CA LEU A 16 36.59 23.67 -18.60
C LEU A 16 37.91 24.27 -18.11
N THR A 17 38.81 24.65 -19.03
CA THR A 17 40.07 25.36 -18.70
C THR A 17 39.96 26.88 -18.78
N SER A 18 39.02 27.44 -19.57
CA SER A 18 38.91 28.88 -19.79
C SER A 18 37.88 29.58 -18.91
N ILE A 19 36.89 28.85 -18.38
CA ILE A 19 35.83 29.43 -17.55
C ILE A 19 36.30 29.47 -16.08
N PRO A 20 36.24 30.63 -15.40
CA PRO A 20 36.60 30.73 -13.99
C PRO A 20 35.76 29.81 -13.09
N PRO A 21 36.33 29.28 -11.99
CA PRO A 21 35.63 28.40 -11.05
C PRO A 21 34.22 28.85 -10.63
N THR A 22 34.06 30.15 -10.37
CA THR A 22 32.79 30.77 -9.94
C THR A 22 31.72 30.80 -11.03
N GLN A 23 32.09 30.73 -12.30
CA GLN A 23 31.16 30.75 -13.44
C GLN A 23 30.83 29.35 -13.98
N LEU A 24 31.55 28.30 -13.53
CA LEU A 24 31.30 26.91 -13.95
C LEU A 24 29.86 26.44 -13.69
N PRO A 25 29.18 26.76 -12.57
CA PRO A 25 27.78 26.39 -12.36
C PRO A 25 26.83 26.98 -13.41
N HIS A 26 27.03 28.22 -13.84
CA HIS A 26 26.22 28.85 -14.90
C HIS A 26 26.49 28.24 -16.28
N ALA A 27 27.72 27.81 -16.55
CA ALA A 27 28.09 27.13 -17.79
C ALA A 27 27.63 25.66 -17.84
N LEU A 28 27.24 25.08 -16.71
CA LEU A 28 27.00 23.64 -16.54
C LEU A 28 25.97 23.05 -17.53
N PRO A 29 24.81 23.67 -17.83
CA PRO A 29 23.87 23.11 -18.82
C PRO A 29 24.49 22.99 -20.22
N SER A 30 25.30 23.99 -20.63
CA SER A 30 26.09 23.90 -21.86
C SER A 30 27.08 22.74 -21.77
N LEU A 31 27.89 22.66 -20.70
CA LEU A 31 28.92 21.61 -20.56
C LEU A 31 28.33 20.20 -20.59
N ILE A 32 27.20 19.97 -19.91
CA ILE A 32 26.44 18.71 -19.93
C ILE A 32 26.01 18.37 -21.37
N ASN A 33 25.45 19.33 -22.11
CA ASN A 33 25.05 19.09 -23.51
C ASN A 33 26.23 18.66 -24.38
N HIS A 34 27.44 19.22 -24.21
CA HIS A 34 28.62 18.77 -24.99
C HIS A 34 29.02 17.33 -24.60
N ILE A 35 28.90 16.94 -23.32
CA ILE A 35 29.16 15.56 -22.87
C ILE A 35 28.17 14.58 -23.49
N LEU A 36 26.87 14.91 -23.56
CA LEU A 36 25.84 14.03 -24.13
C LEU A 36 26.13 13.67 -25.61
N HIS A 37 26.73 14.58 -26.38
CA HIS A 37 27.17 14.33 -27.77
C HIS A 37 28.50 13.56 -27.86
N CYS A 38 29.23 13.39 -26.76
CA CYS A 38 30.53 12.70 -26.71
C CYS A 38 30.44 11.19 -26.40
N LYS A 39 29.28 10.54 -26.63
CA LYS A 39 29.08 9.12 -26.27
C LYS A 39 30.12 8.17 -26.89
N GLU A 40 30.32 8.25 -28.20
CA GLU A 40 31.27 7.35 -28.90
C GLU A 40 32.70 7.42 -28.35
N PRO A 41 33.37 8.59 -28.22
CA PRO A 41 34.72 8.64 -27.66
C PRO A 41 34.77 8.31 -26.16
N LEU A 42 33.70 8.55 -25.38
CA LEU A 42 33.68 8.21 -23.94
C LEU A 42 33.48 6.72 -23.65
N SER A 43 32.87 5.98 -24.57
CA SER A 43 32.68 4.51 -24.49
C SER A 43 33.72 3.71 -25.30
N ALA A 44 34.70 4.38 -25.93
CA ALA A 44 35.73 3.70 -26.72
C ALA A 44 36.83 3.06 -25.84
N PRO A 45 37.24 1.80 -26.11
CA PRO A 45 38.23 1.10 -25.29
C PRO A 45 39.61 1.76 -25.39
N SER A 46 40.14 2.17 -24.25
CA SER A 46 41.36 3.00 -24.18
C SER A 46 42.68 2.21 -24.25
N ASP A 47 42.66 0.89 -24.03
CA ASP A 47 43.87 0.06 -23.89
C ASP A 47 44.31 -0.69 -25.16
N ARG A 48 43.52 -0.63 -26.25
CA ARG A 48 43.92 -1.33 -27.47
C ARG A 48 44.97 -0.51 -28.24
N LYS A 49 46.16 -1.08 -28.40
CA LYS A 49 47.14 -0.70 -29.44
C LYS A 49 46.56 -0.96 -30.85
N VAL A 50 45.56 -0.18 -31.26
CA VAL A 50 44.99 -0.20 -32.62
C VAL A 50 45.81 0.73 -33.50
N LYS A 51 46.32 0.20 -34.60
CA LYS A 51 47.32 0.87 -35.43
C LYS A 51 46.78 2.05 -36.26
N ASP A 52 45.45 2.12 -36.48
CA ASP A 52 44.85 3.01 -37.49
C ASP A 52 43.66 3.87 -36.99
N SER A 53 43.37 3.86 -35.68
CA SER A 53 42.44 4.83 -35.03
C SER A 53 42.44 4.67 -33.50
N SER A 54 42.48 5.72 -32.67
CA SER A 54 42.84 7.13 -32.93
C SER A 54 43.34 7.79 -31.62
N PRO A 55 44.60 8.25 -31.54
CA PRO A 55 45.23 8.64 -30.27
C PRO A 55 44.74 9.97 -29.70
N GLU A 56 44.29 10.91 -30.55
CA GLU A 56 43.81 12.24 -30.12
C GLU A 56 42.56 12.13 -29.23
N ALA A 57 41.65 11.19 -29.55
CA ALA A 57 40.41 11.00 -28.79
C ALA A 57 40.70 10.58 -27.35
N ALA A 58 41.58 9.58 -27.17
CA ALA A 58 41.99 9.09 -25.86
C ALA A 58 42.71 10.19 -25.04
N GLN A 59 43.56 11.00 -25.67
CA GLN A 59 44.21 12.15 -25.03
C GLN A 59 43.20 13.21 -24.57
N LEU A 60 42.18 13.51 -25.38
CA LEU A 60 41.12 14.46 -25.01
C LEU A 60 40.23 13.92 -23.88
N VAL A 61 39.89 12.63 -23.88
CA VAL A 61 39.16 11.98 -22.77
C VAL A 61 40.00 11.98 -21.49
N HIS A 62 41.30 11.71 -21.58
CA HIS A 62 42.21 11.81 -20.42
C HIS A 62 42.29 13.25 -19.89
N LYS A 63 42.42 14.25 -20.78
CA LYS A 63 42.41 15.67 -20.41
C LYS A 63 41.10 16.10 -19.74
N LEU A 64 39.96 15.61 -20.23
CA LEU A 64 38.66 15.80 -19.61
C LEU A 64 38.62 15.20 -18.20
N LYS A 65 38.98 13.91 -18.07
CA LYS A 65 39.01 13.20 -16.78
C LYS A 65 39.90 13.94 -15.77
N ALA A 66 41.11 14.32 -16.16
CA ALA A 66 42.05 15.08 -15.34
C ALA A 66 41.46 16.44 -14.91
N SER A 67 40.90 17.22 -15.83
CA SER A 67 40.30 18.52 -15.51
C SER A 67 39.13 18.41 -14.52
N ILE A 68 38.29 17.37 -14.65
CA ILE A 68 37.20 17.08 -13.72
C ILE A 68 37.76 16.74 -12.33
N THR A 69 38.78 15.88 -12.24
CA THR A 69 39.45 15.53 -10.98
C THR A 69 40.10 16.75 -10.31
N THR A 70 40.74 17.63 -11.08
CA THR A 70 41.32 18.89 -10.55
C THR A 70 40.25 19.81 -9.98
N HIS A 71 39.11 19.95 -10.65
CA HIS A 71 37.98 20.76 -10.15
C HIS A 71 37.32 20.13 -8.91
N LEU A 72 37.19 18.80 -8.85
CA LEU A 72 36.65 18.07 -7.69
C LEU A 72 37.53 18.18 -6.44
N ASN A 73 38.85 18.16 -6.61
CA ASN A 73 39.82 18.26 -5.51
C ASN A 73 40.24 19.71 -5.22
N GLY A 74 39.69 20.69 -5.96
CA GLY A 74 40.00 22.12 -5.82
C GLY A 74 39.40 22.77 -4.57
N ARG A 75 39.88 23.97 -4.23
CA ARG A 75 39.40 24.72 -3.05
C ARG A 75 38.07 25.48 -3.28
N SER A 76 37.68 25.74 -4.52
CA SER A 76 36.41 26.41 -4.85
C SER A 76 35.22 25.46 -4.68
N ARG A 77 34.17 25.92 -4.01
CA ARG A 77 32.92 25.16 -3.82
C ARG A 77 32.13 25.04 -5.12
N GLU A 78 32.20 26.08 -5.94
CA GLU A 78 31.52 26.25 -7.22
C GLU A 78 32.10 25.30 -8.29
N ALA A 79 33.43 25.20 -8.37
CA ALA A 79 34.11 24.22 -9.22
C ALA A 79 33.82 22.78 -8.79
N ARG A 80 33.78 22.51 -7.48
CA ARG A 80 33.43 21.18 -6.96
C ARG A 80 31.99 20.80 -7.28
N PHE A 81 31.03 21.71 -7.10
CA PHE A 81 29.63 21.52 -7.51
C PHE A 81 29.51 21.17 -9.01
N ALA A 82 30.16 21.95 -9.87
CA ALA A 82 30.18 21.68 -11.30
C ALA A 82 30.85 20.33 -11.62
N ALA A 83 31.97 19.99 -10.97
CA ALA A 83 32.65 18.72 -11.16
C ALA A 83 31.76 17.52 -10.80
N VAL A 84 31.02 17.57 -9.69
CA VAL A 84 30.06 16.52 -9.28
C VAL A 84 29.03 16.25 -10.38
N ALA A 85 28.42 17.31 -10.92
CA ALA A 85 27.45 17.20 -12.01
C ALA A 85 28.05 16.55 -13.27
N LEU A 86 29.24 17.01 -13.67
CA LEU A 86 29.95 16.48 -14.83
C LEU A 86 30.36 15.01 -14.64
N ILE A 87 30.78 14.61 -13.43
CA ILE A 87 31.11 13.20 -13.09
C ILE A 87 29.89 12.32 -13.32
N LYS A 88 28.72 12.68 -12.78
CA LYS A 88 27.48 11.95 -13.00
C LYS A 88 27.19 11.78 -14.49
N THR A 89 27.23 12.88 -15.25
CA THR A 89 26.94 12.85 -16.70
C THR A 89 27.95 12.02 -17.49
N VAL A 90 29.26 12.13 -17.20
CA VAL A 90 30.30 11.36 -17.91
C VAL A 90 30.20 9.88 -17.59
N VAL A 91 29.84 9.49 -16.35
CA VAL A 91 29.56 8.10 -15.97
C VAL A 91 28.32 7.56 -16.71
N ASP A 92 27.23 8.33 -16.75
CA ASP A 92 25.99 7.96 -17.45
C ASP A 92 26.20 7.76 -18.97
N VAL A 93 27.03 8.60 -19.59
CA VAL A 93 27.26 8.59 -21.04
C VAL A 93 28.31 7.55 -21.46
N GLY A 94 29.45 7.50 -20.77
CA GLY A 94 30.59 6.68 -21.20
C GLY A 94 30.52 5.22 -20.75
N GLY A 95 29.76 4.90 -19.70
CA GLY A 95 29.58 3.53 -19.22
C GLY A 95 30.88 2.88 -18.73
N TRP A 96 31.12 1.62 -19.12
CA TRP A 96 32.22 0.77 -18.63
C TRP A 96 33.62 1.46 -18.65
N GLU A 97 33.97 2.13 -19.74
CA GLU A 97 35.28 2.79 -19.93
C GLU A 97 35.51 4.01 -19.01
N ILE A 98 34.44 4.53 -18.42
CA ILE A 98 34.50 5.56 -17.38
C ILE A 98 34.46 4.91 -16.00
N LEU A 99 33.56 3.95 -15.78
CA LEU A 99 33.39 3.24 -14.51
C LEU A 99 34.69 2.57 -14.03
N ARG A 100 35.44 1.92 -14.92
CA ARG A 100 36.70 1.23 -14.58
C ARG A 100 37.81 2.16 -14.04
N GLY A 101 37.65 3.48 -14.15
CA GLY A 101 38.59 4.47 -13.63
C GLY A 101 37.94 5.51 -12.70
N CYS A 102 36.74 5.25 -12.17
CA CYS A 102 36.01 6.25 -11.37
C CYS A 102 36.38 6.26 -9.87
N GLN A 103 37.22 5.33 -9.39
CA GLN A 103 37.63 5.26 -7.98
C GLN A 103 38.10 6.61 -7.39
N PRO A 104 38.97 7.41 -8.05
CA PRO A 104 39.39 8.72 -7.51
C PRO A 104 38.24 9.72 -7.41
N TRP A 105 37.22 9.61 -8.29
CA TRP A 105 36.01 10.41 -8.21
C TRP A 105 35.12 9.99 -7.05
N VAL A 106 34.98 8.70 -6.77
CA VAL A 106 34.23 8.21 -5.59
C VAL A 106 34.82 8.76 -4.29
N THR A 107 36.14 8.70 -4.12
CA THR A 107 36.82 9.27 -2.95
C THR A 107 36.66 10.80 -2.87
N GLY A 108 36.78 11.52 -3.99
CA GLY A 108 36.58 12.96 -4.02
C GLY A 108 35.14 13.38 -3.70
N LEU A 109 34.15 12.66 -4.25
CA LEU A 109 32.71 12.84 -4.00
C LEU A 109 32.35 12.56 -2.55
N LEU A 110 32.86 11.47 -1.95
CA LEU A 110 32.71 11.21 -0.51
C LEU A 110 33.19 12.41 0.31
N SER A 111 34.36 12.95 -0.04
CA SER A 111 34.90 14.11 0.66
C SER A 111 34.02 15.36 0.55
N VAL A 112 33.21 15.51 -0.51
CA VAL A 112 32.22 16.61 -0.64
C VAL A 112 31.03 16.37 0.31
N VAL A 113 30.58 15.13 0.50
CA VAL A 113 29.51 14.81 1.46
C VAL A 113 29.97 15.05 2.91
N GLU A 114 31.21 14.67 3.23
CA GLU A 114 31.77 14.77 4.59
C GLU A 114 32.19 16.20 5.00
N LYS A 115 32.80 16.98 4.09
CA LYS A 115 33.32 18.33 4.39
C LYS A 115 32.21 19.38 4.57
N SER A 116 32.59 20.60 4.98
CA SER A 116 31.72 21.79 5.07
C SER A 116 31.41 22.41 3.70
N ASP A 117 30.94 21.58 2.78
CA ASP A 117 30.39 21.99 1.48
C ASP A 117 28.91 22.39 1.57
N PRO A 118 28.42 23.27 0.65
CA PRO A 118 27.01 23.63 0.57
C PRO A 118 26.12 22.40 0.42
N ILE A 119 24.93 22.43 1.04
CA ILE A 119 24.06 21.25 1.10
C ILE A 119 23.63 20.74 -0.28
N THR A 120 23.43 21.64 -1.25
CA THR A 120 23.14 21.31 -2.65
C THR A 120 24.28 20.54 -3.34
N SER A 121 25.54 20.79 -2.95
CA SER A 121 26.69 20.01 -3.42
C SER A 121 26.72 18.63 -2.80
N LYS A 122 26.33 18.50 -1.52
CA LYS A 122 26.22 17.21 -0.83
C LYS A 122 25.12 16.34 -1.45
N GLU A 123 23.94 16.90 -1.65
CA GLU A 123 22.80 16.22 -2.28
C GLU A 123 23.17 15.71 -3.68
N LEU A 124 23.76 16.56 -4.52
CA LEU A 124 24.18 16.15 -5.85
C LEU A 124 25.31 15.09 -5.81
N ALA A 125 26.20 15.14 -4.82
CA ALA A 125 27.23 14.12 -4.62
C ALA A 125 26.63 12.79 -4.15
N ILE A 126 25.59 12.81 -3.31
CA ILE A 126 24.81 11.63 -2.91
C ILE A 126 24.15 10.99 -4.14
N VAL A 127 23.50 11.77 -5.01
CA VAL A 127 22.92 11.27 -6.27
C VAL A 127 24.00 10.70 -7.21
N ALA A 128 25.14 11.36 -7.35
CA ALA A 128 26.25 10.89 -8.19
C ALA A 128 26.88 9.59 -7.66
N LEU A 129 27.15 9.49 -6.36
CA LEU A 129 27.67 8.29 -5.69
C LEU A 129 26.70 7.12 -5.83
N THR A 130 25.42 7.33 -5.53
CA THR A 130 24.36 6.32 -5.68
C THR A 130 24.31 5.80 -7.11
N ARG A 131 24.40 6.69 -8.11
CA ARG A 131 24.42 6.30 -9.52
C ARG A 131 25.66 5.49 -9.88
N ILE A 132 26.85 5.88 -9.41
CA ILE A 132 28.08 5.10 -9.60
C ILE A 132 27.93 3.70 -8.98
N TYR A 133 27.47 3.60 -7.73
CA TYR A 133 27.28 2.32 -7.05
C TYR A 133 26.30 1.40 -7.80
N ILE A 134 25.14 1.91 -8.24
CA ILE A 134 24.21 1.13 -9.08
C ILE A 134 24.89 0.67 -10.39
N SER A 135 25.72 1.52 -11.00
CA SER A 135 26.39 1.24 -12.27
C SER A 135 27.60 0.29 -12.17
N VAL A 136 28.29 0.20 -11.02
CA VAL A 136 29.38 -0.77 -10.81
C VAL A 136 28.88 -2.14 -10.36
N HIS A 137 27.68 -2.24 -9.77
CA HIS A 137 27.11 -3.51 -9.26
C HIS A 137 27.19 -4.71 -10.24
N PRO A 138 26.96 -4.58 -11.57
CA PRO A 138 27.10 -5.69 -12.50
C PRO A 138 28.53 -6.26 -12.64
N TYR A 139 29.55 -5.53 -12.17
CA TYR A 139 30.97 -5.82 -12.41
C TYR A 139 31.68 -6.14 -11.10
N GLN A 140 31.82 -7.43 -10.78
CA GLN A 140 32.29 -7.88 -9.46
C GLN A 140 33.71 -7.45 -9.08
N THR A 141 34.59 -7.15 -10.05
CA THR A 141 35.90 -6.53 -9.77
C THR A 141 35.74 -5.10 -9.25
N LEU A 142 34.98 -4.26 -9.96
CA LEU A 142 34.68 -2.89 -9.53
C LEU A 142 33.87 -2.84 -8.22
N VAL A 143 33.05 -3.85 -7.94
CA VAL A 143 32.40 -3.98 -6.63
C VAL A 143 33.45 -4.11 -5.52
N ARG A 144 34.44 -5.00 -5.67
CA ARG A 144 35.51 -5.21 -4.67
C ARG A 144 36.46 -4.01 -4.56
N GLU A 145 36.82 -3.41 -5.69
CA GLU A 145 37.79 -2.30 -5.76
C GLU A 145 37.21 -0.95 -5.34
N ILE A 146 35.91 -0.73 -5.59
CA ILE A 146 35.25 0.57 -5.40
C ILE A 146 34.13 0.46 -4.37
N ALA A 147 33.07 -0.30 -4.64
CA ALA A 147 31.84 -0.25 -3.83
C ALA A 147 32.04 -0.76 -2.39
N THR A 148 32.64 -1.94 -2.22
CA THR A 148 32.85 -2.57 -0.91
C THR A 148 33.65 -1.68 0.08
N PRO A 149 34.79 -1.05 -0.28
CA PRO A 149 35.51 -0.19 0.64
C PRO A 149 34.85 1.18 0.89
N THR A 150 34.06 1.73 -0.04
CA THR A 150 33.56 3.12 0.08
C THR A 150 32.10 3.25 0.54
N ILE A 151 31.26 2.21 0.39
CA ILE A 151 29.87 2.22 0.85
C ILE A 151 29.73 2.41 2.37
N PRO A 152 30.53 1.78 3.25
CA PRO A 152 30.40 1.99 4.71
C PRO A 152 30.59 3.46 5.12
N THR A 153 31.56 4.14 4.51
CA THR A 153 31.81 5.58 4.69
C THR A 153 30.65 6.41 4.14
N PHE A 154 30.14 6.07 2.94
CA PHE A 154 28.97 6.73 2.35
C PHE A 154 27.74 6.65 3.26
N VAL A 155 27.40 5.45 3.75
CA VAL A 155 26.27 5.23 4.65
C VAL A 155 26.45 5.99 5.95
N THR A 156 27.65 6.00 6.53
CA THR A 156 27.96 6.74 7.76
C THR A 156 27.83 8.26 7.56
N ALA A 157 28.30 8.79 6.44
CA ALA A 157 28.14 10.21 6.10
C ALA A 157 26.67 10.59 5.87
N CYS A 158 25.89 9.71 5.24
CA CYS A 158 24.44 9.88 5.08
C CYS A 158 23.71 9.89 6.43
N ILE A 159 23.99 8.94 7.33
CA ILE A 159 23.39 8.87 8.67
C ILE A 159 23.65 10.18 9.44
N LYS A 160 24.87 10.73 9.40
CA LYS A 160 25.21 12.02 10.03
C LYS A 160 24.40 13.21 9.51
N LEU A 161 23.89 13.14 8.27
CA LEU A 161 23.04 14.18 7.68
C LEU A 161 21.56 14.00 8.00
N ILE A 162 21.13 12.77 8.32
CA ILE A 162 19.75 12.43 8.70
C ILE A 162 19.51 12.64 10.20
N SER A 163 20.47 12.25 11.06
CA SER A 163 20.29 12.29 12.52
C SER A 163 20.00 13.70 13.04
N LEU A 164 18.97 13.81 13.88
CA LEU A 164 18.64 15.05 14.58
C LEU A 164 19.78 15.46 15.53
N PRO A 165 20.07 16.76 15.70
CA PRO A 165 21.02 17.25 16.70
C PRO A 165 20.59 16.87 18.12
N LYS A 166 21.55 16.46 18.96
CA LYS A 166 21.27 16.01 20.34
C LYS A 166 20.84 17.11 21.31
N ASN A 167 21.02 18.38 20.95
CA ASN A 167 20.94 19.53 21.88
C ASN A 167 19.81 20.52 21.54
N GLY A 168 18.72 20.08 20.91
CA GLY A 168 17.61 20.97 20.51
C GLY A 168 17.98 22.00 19.43
N GLU A 169 19.14 21.84 18.76
CA GLU A 169 19.51 22.67 17.62
C GLU A 169 18.63 22.34 16.41
N LYS A 170 18.26 23.37 15.63
CA LYS A 170 17.48 23.19 14.41
C LYS A 170 18.22 22.29 13.42
N LEU A 171 17.47 21.35 12.84
CA LEU A 171 17.95 20.43 11.81
C LEU A 171 18.64 21.18 10.66
N GLN A 172 19.96 21.00 10.52
CA GLN A 172 20.75 21.73 9.53
C GLN A 172 20.53 21.23 8.08
N THR A 173 20.02 20.00 7.94
CA THR A 173 19.73 19.36 6.65
C THR A 173 18.27 19.62 6.24
N PRO A 174 17.97 20.19 5.06
CA PRO A 174 16.61 20.32 4.56
C PRO A 174 15.94 18.95 4.35
N LEU A 175 14.65 18.85 4.64
CA LEU A 175 13.89 17.59 4.56
C LEU A 175 13.91 16.95 3.16
N SER A 176 13.99 17.74 2.09
CA SER A 176 14.15 17.23 0.71
C SER A 176 15.48 16.48 0.50
N VAL A 177 16.55 16.92 1.16
CA VAL A 177 17.86 16.26 1.08
C VAL A 177 17.83 14.96 1.88
N ILE A 178 17.11 14.93 3.00
CA ILE A 178 16.85 13.70 3.76
C ILE A 178 16.05 12.71 2.91
N GLU A 179 15.02 13.17 2.18
CA GLU A 179 14.27 12.34 1.22
C GLU A 179 15.19 11.77 0.13
N THR A 180 16.04 12.59 -0.49
CA THR A 180 17.06 12.15 -1.45
C THR A 180 18.01 11.10 -0.87
N ILE A 181 18.45 11.25 0.38
CA ILE A 181 19.28 10.25 1.08
C ILE A 181 18.47 8.96 1.32
N CYS A 182 17.20 9.09 1.73
CA CYS A 182 16.35 7.94 2.02
C CYS A 182 16.12 7.07 0.78
N ASP A 183 15.85 7.68 -0.37
CA ASP A 183 15.72 6.97 -1.65
C ASP A 183 17.06 6.40 -2.14
N ALA A 184 18.16 7.13 -1.97
CA ALA A 184 19.50 6.65 -2.30
C ALA A 184 19.86 5.36 -1.54
N LEU A 185 19.68 5.34 -0.21
CA LEU A 185 19.98 4.18 0.61
C LEU A 185 19.00 3.02 0.33
N SER A 186 17.72 3.32 0.10
CA SER A 186 16.72 2.32 -0.33
C SER A 186 17.10 1.63 -1.65
N ALA A 187 17.68 2.36 -2.60
CA ALA A 187 18.13 1.79 -3.88
C ALA A 187 19.41 0.93 -3.75
N LEU A 188 20.26 1.21 -2.76
CA LEU A 188 21.52 0.48 -2.55
C LEU A 188 21.38 -0.74 -1.64
N ILE A 189 20.41 -0.76 -0.71
CA ILE A 189 20.19 -1.87 0.23
C ILE A 189 20.03 -3.24 -0.47
N PRO A 190 19.20 -3.41 -1.53
CA PRO A 190 19.07 -4.69 -2.23
C PRO A 190 20.34 -5.11 -3.00
N LEU A 191 21.17 -4.15 -3.41
CA LEU A 191 22.38 -4.35 -4.22
C LEU A 191 23.61 -4.69 -3.34
N TYR A 192 23.71 -4.10 -2.16
CA TYR A 192 24.87 -4.21 -1.26
C TYR A 192 24.49 -4.65 0.17
N PRO A 193 23.65 -5.69 0.34
CA PRO A 193 23.07 -6.04 1.65
C PRO A 193 24.13 -6.44 2.69
N THR A 194 25.18 -7.14 2.29
CA THR A 194 26.26 -7.56 3.20
C THR A 194 27.11 -6.37 3.67
N THR A 195 27.40 -5.42 2.79
CA THR A 195 28.20 -4.22 3.10
C THR A 195 27.44 -3.22 3.99
N ILE A 196 26.11 -3.16 3.85
CA ILE A 196 25.26 -2.23 4.63
C ILE A 196 24.88 -2.81 6.01
N ARG A 197 25.02 -4.14 6.22
CA ARG A 197 24.65 -4.84 7.47
C ARG A 197 25.14 -4.21 8.77
N PRO A 198 26.41 -3.77 8.91
CA PRO A 198 26.89 -3.17 10.16
C PRO A 198 26.17 -1.86 10.56
N SER A 199 25.45 -1.23 9.63
CA SER A 199 24.75 0.04 9.85
C SER A 199 23.25 -0.09 10.09
N ASN A 200 22.66 -1.30 10.08
CA ASN A 200 21.21 -1.55 10.16
C ASN A 200 20.53 -0.84 11.34
N SER A 201 21.03 -1.02 12.57
CA SER A 201 20.48 -0.38 13.77
C SER A 201 20.57 1.15 13.69
N LYS A 202 21.74 1.68 13.34
CA LYS A 202 21.99 3.13 13.18
C LYS A 202 21.06 3.75 12.12
N LEU A 203 20.79 3.02 11.04
CA LEU A 203 19.82 3.40 10.00
C LEU A 203 18.40 3.52 10.57
N ARG A 204 17.92 2.50 11.31
CA ARG A 204 16.59 2.52 11.97
C ARG A 204 16.47 3.69 12.94
N THR A 205 17.43 3.88 13.83
CA THR A 205 17.44 5.00 14.79
C THR A 205 17.44 6.36 14.08
N ALA A 206 18.22 6.52 13.01
CA ALA A 206 18.29 7.78 12.28
C ALA A 206 16.97 8.15 11.57
N VAL A 207 16.24 7.16 11.02
CA VAL A 207 14.99 7.44 10.30
C VAL A 207 13.72 7.36 11.16
N LYS A 208 13.80 6.84 12.41
CA LYS A 208 12.68 6.70 13.36
C LYS A 208 11.74 7.94 13.41
N PRO A 209 12.25 9.19 13.56
CA PRO A 209 11.40 10.39 13.63
C PRO A 209 10.58 10.68 12.36
N TYR A 210 10.96 10.09 11.22
CA TYR A 210 10.30 10.32 9.93
C TYR A 210 9.35 9.20 9.52
N LEU A 211 9.16 8.15 10.34
CA LEU A 211 8.34 6.99 9.98
C LEU A 211 6.84 7.25 10.15
N VAL A 212 6.45 7.66 11.36
CA VAL A 212 5.06 7.97 11.74
C VAL A 212 5.05 9.21 12.64
N PRO A 213 5.30 10.39 12.05
CA PRO A 213 5.25 11.67 12.75
C PRO A 213 3.80 12.05 13.08
N THR A 214 3.63 12.87 14.10
CA THR A 214 2.35 13.30 14.69
C THR A 214 2.34 14.81 14.91
N GLN A 215 1.19 15.39 15.23
CA GLN A 215 1.09 16.79 15.67
C GLN A 215 1.89 17.13 16.95
N SER A 216 2.34 16.14 17.74
CA SER A 216 3.25 16.36 18.88
C SER A 216 4.70 16.67 18.45
N ASP A 217 5.08 16.40 17.21
CA ASP A 217 6.45 16.63 16.71
C ASP A 217 6.67 18.10 16.30
N GLU A 218 7.85 18.66 16.64
CA GLU A 218 8.20 20.07 16.34
C GLU A 218 8.21 20.44 14.85
N THR A 219 8.31 19.45 13.95
CA THR A 219 8.49 19.66 12.52
C THR A 219 7.50 18.86 11.68
N VAL A 220 6.72 19.54 10.84
CA VAL A 220 5.82 18.91 9.88
C VAL A 220 6.61 18.18 8.80
N ILE A 221 6.57 16.84 8.82
CA ILE A 221 7.30 15.97 7.90
C ILE A 221 6.47 15.66 6.64
N PRO A 222 6.94 15.99 5.43
CA PRO A 222 6.23 15.69 4.18
C PRO A 222 5.95 14.20 3.96
N GLN A 223 4.78 13.89 3.41
CA GLN A 223 4.34 12.53 3.06
C GLN A 223 5.30 11.79 2.10
N SER A 224 6.07 12.50 1.27
CA SER A 224 7.12 11.93 0.42
C SER A 224 8.28 11.39 1.24
N LEU A 225 8.80 12.19 2.18
CA LEU A 225 9.83 11.77 3.14
C LEU A 225 9.35 10.63 4.04
N GLN A 226 8.08 10.63 4.49
CA GLN A 226 7.51 9.52 5.26
C GLN A 226 7.53 8.20 4.47
N ARG A 227 7.24 8.23 3.17
CA ARG A 227 7.33 7.01 2.33
C ARG A 227 8.77 6.58 2.10
N ALA A 228 9.69 7.54 1.90
CA ALA A 228 11.11 7.25 1.69
C ALA A 228 11.78 6.66 2.95
N SER A 229 11.44 7.15 4.15
CA SER A 229 11.93 6.62 5.43
C SER A 229 11.41 5.18 5.67
N ARG A 230 10.10 4.95 5.50
CA ARG A 230 9.49 3.60 5.59
C ARG A 230 10.10 2.64 4.58
N LYS A 231 10.33 3.08 3.34
CA LYS A 231 10.97 2.30 2.28
C LYS A 231 12.37 1.83 2.66
N ILE A 232 13.19 2.63 3.36
CA ILE A 232 14.44 2.15 3.95
C ILE A 232 14.14 0.99 4.89
N VAL A 233 13.32 1.23 5.93
CA VAL A 233 13.17 0.27 7.03
C VAL A 233 12.58 -1.06 6.55
N ILE A 234 11.62 -1.01 5.62
CA ILE A 234 11.09 -2.19 4.94
C ILE A 234 12.20 -2.88 4.15
N SER A 235 13.04 -2.13 3.41
CA SER A 235 14.14 -2.71 2.63
C SER A 235 15.21 -3.40 3.49
N LEU A 236 15.37 -3.06 4.78
CA LEU A 236 16.37 -3.65 5.68
C LEU A 236 16.21 -5.17 5.86
N HIS A 237 15.07 -5.78 5.51
CA HIS A 237 14.96 -7.25 5.46
C HIS A 237 15.95 -7.91 4.46
N HIS A 238 16.39 -7.19 3.42
CA HIS A 238 17.45 -7.66 2.50
C HIS A 238 18.80 -7.88 3.19
N VAL A 239 19.02 -7.14 4.29
CA VAL A 239 20.27 -7.04 5.04
C VAL A 239 20.41 -8.17 6.06
N ALA A 240 19.32 -8.89 6.36
CA ALA A 240 19.26 -10.04 7.26
C ALA A 240 20.35 -11.09 6.97
N ALA A 241 20.73 -11.87 7.99
CA ALA A 241 21.67 -12.96 7.84
C ALA A 241 21.01 -14.19 7.19
N LYS A 242 21.71 -14.84 6.25
CA LYS A 242 21.28 -16.06 5.55
C LYS A 242 19.87 -15.90 4.94
N SER A 243 18.91 -16.73 5.33
CA SER A 243 17.53 -16.77 4.85
C SER A 243 16.54 -15.95 5.69
N GLY A 244 16.94 -15.40 6.85
CA GLY A 244 16.04 -14.74 7.81
C GLY A 244 15.41 -13.42 7.34
N GLY A 245 15.50 -13.07 6.06
CA GLY A 245 14.85 -11.89 5.50
C GLY A 245 13.33 -12.00 5.43
N SER A 246 12.77 -13.23 5.38
CA SER A 246 11.34 -13.46 5.58
C SER A 246 10.93 -13.11 7.01
N ASP A 247 11.74 -13.52 7.96
CA ASP A 247 11.43 -13.50 9.39
C ASP A 247 11.58 -12.08 9.94
N GLU A 248 12.59 -11.32 9.48
CA GLU A 248 12.72 -9.88 9.74
C GLU A 248 11.59 -9.05 9.13
N TRP A 249 11.03 -9.45 7.98
CA TRP A 249 9.86 -8.79 7.39
C TRP A 249 8.58 -9.11 8.19
N ALA A 250 8.38 -10.38 8.58
CA ALA A 250 7.27 -10.78 9.43
C ALA A 250 7.32 -10.08 10.80
N LYS A 251 8.49 -10.06 11.46
CA LYS A 251 8.73 -9.34 12.71
C LYS A 251 8.40 -7.85 12.60
N LEU A 252 8.72 -7.20 11.46
CA LEU A 252 8.33 -5.81 11.22
C LEU A 252 6.81 -5.64 11.19
N ILE A 253 6.07 -6.53 10.50
CA ILE A 253 4.60 -6.50 10.51
C ILE A 253 4.05 -6.74 11.91
N ASP A 254 4.58 -7.71 12.66
CA ASP A 254 4.12 -8.03 14.02
C ASP A 254 4.36 -6.86 15.00
N THR A 255 5.50 -6.16 14.89
CA THR A 255 5.76 -4.94 15.66
C THR A 255 4.78 -3.83 15.29
N LEU A 256 4.52 -3.59 14.00
CA LEU A 256 3.59 -2.56 13.55
C LEU A 256 2.15 -2.85 13.95
N LEU A 257 1.72 -4.11 13.94
CA LEU A 257 0.40 -4.52 14.43
C LEU A 257 0.27 -4.31 15.95
N LYS A 258 1.31 -4.64 16.73
CA LYS A 258 1.33 -4.40 18.19
C LYS A 258 1.30 -2.91 18.52
N GLU A 259 2.10 -2.08 17.83
CA GLU A 259 2.06 -0.62 18.01
C GLU A 259 0.70 -0.04 17.58
N LEU A 260 0.09 -0.55 16.50
CA LEU A 260 -1.25 -0.13 16.06
C LEU A 260 -2.31 -0.46 17.09
N HIS A 261 -2.34 -1.69 17.61
CA HIS A 261 -3.31 -2.06 18.64
C HIS A 261 -3.08 -1.32 19.96
N SER A 262 -1.83 -1.11 20.40
CA SER A 262 -1.50 -0.31 21.58
C SER A 262 -1.88 1.17 21.43
N THR A 263 -1.65 1.75 20.24
CA THR A 263 -2.12 3.12 19.92
C THR A 263 -3.65 3.18 19.89
N ALA A 264 -4.31 2.14 19.35
CA ALA A 264 -5.76 2.05 19.29
C ALA A 264 -6.38 1.91 20.69
N ASP A 265 -5.77 1.14 21.61
CA ASP A 265 -6.23 1.04 23.00
C ASP A 265 -6.30 2.44 23.65
N GLN A 266 -5.31 3.30 23.39
CA GLN A 266 -5.25 4.67 23.89
C GLN A 266 -6.25 5.62 23.20
N VAL A 267 -6.29 5.63 21.86
CA VAL A 267 -7.15 6.54 21.08
C VAL A 267 -8.64 6.18 21.19
N LEU A 268 -8.96 4.91 21.38
CA LEU A 268 -10.34 4.39 21.42
C LEU A 268 -10.87 4.21 22.84
N ARG A 269 -10.13 4.61 23.88
CA ARG A 269 -10.54 4.47 25.31
C ARG A 269 -11.89 5.11 25.66
N ALA A 270 -12.36 6.02 24.82
CA ALA A 270 -13.67 6.64 24.89
C ALA A 270 -14.84 5.75 24.41
N VAL A 271 -14.56 4.63 23.73
CA VAL A 271 -15.52 3.74 23.07
C VAL A 271 -15.45 2.34 23.69
N GLU A 272 -16.61 1.78 24.02
CA GLU A 272 -16.70 0.36 24.39
C GLU A 272 -16.72 -0.49 23.11
N GLU A 273 -15.53 -0.87 22.63
CA GLU A 273 -15.39 -1.62 21.38
C GLU A 273 -15.93 -3.05 21.51
N SER A 274 -16.81 -3.45 20.58
CA SER A 274 -17.33 -4.83 20.43
C SER A 274 -16.39 -5.78 19.67
N TRP A 275 -15.17 -5.34 19.34
CA TRP A 275 -14.16 -6.12 18.62
C TRP A 275 -13.45 -7.12 19.55
N GLU A 276 -13.46 -8.40 19.21
CA GLU A 276 -12.66 -9.44 19.87
C GLU A 276 -11.46 -9.85 19.00
N GLY A 277 -10.25 -9.68 19.51
CA GLY A 277 -9.03 -9.86 18.73
C GLY A 277 -8.75 -11.31 18.36
N THR A 278 -8.74 -11.61 17.07
CA THR A 278 -8.53 -12.98 16.54
C THR A 278 -7.09 -13.47 16.67
N SER A 279 -6.15 -12.56 16.94
CA SER A 279 -4.70 -12.79 16.96
C SER A 279 -4.10 -13.05 18.35
N GLY A 280 -4.93 -13.14 19.40
CA GLY A 280 -4.45 -13.34 20.78
C GLY A 280 -3.86 -12.08 21.42
N PHE A 281 -4.08 -10.90 20.82
CA PHE A 281 -3.78 -9.62 21.45
C PHE A 281 -4.81 -9.32 22.56
N THR A 282 -4.33 -9.21 23.81
CA THR A 282 -5.13 -8.71 24.92
C THR A 282 -5.02 -7.19 24.98
N ARG A 283 -6.15 -6.48 25.04
CA ARG A 283 -6.16 -5.01 25.19
C ARG A 283 -5.41 -4.59 26.45
N SER A 284 -4.63 -3.53 26.32
CA SER A 284 -3.88 -2.91 27.41
C SER A 284 -4.85 -2.24 28.39
N GLN A 285 -4.53 -2.25 29.69
CA GLN A 285 -5.20 -1.36 30.64
C GLN A 285 -4.70 0.07 30.38
N VAL A 286 -5.61 1.01 30.19
CA VAL A 286 -5.30 2.42 29.87
C VAL A 286 -5.72 3.30 31.03
N GLU A 287 -4.83 4.20 31.44
CA GLU A 287 -5.15 5.24 32.42
C GLU A 287 -6.17 6.22 31.83
N LEU A 288 -7.25 6.51 32.57
CA LEU A 288 -8.34 7.37 32.11
C LEU A 288 -8.20 8.82 32.59
N ASP A 289 -7.41 9.06 33.65
CA ASP A 289 -7.26 10.38 34.30
C ASP A 289 -6.30 11.32 33.56
N ASN A 290 -5.39 10.77 32.75
CA ASN A 290 -4.36 11.50 31.98
C ASN A 290 -4.76 11.65 30.50
N GLU A 291 -4.09 12.52 29.73
CA GLU A 291 -4.24 12.54 28.25
C GLU A 291 -3.79 11.21 27.62
N PRO A 292 -4.42 10.76 26.50
CA PRO A 292 -4.00 9.54 25.81
C PRO A 292 -2.60 9.75 25.22
N ASN A 293 -1.72 8.78 25.40
CA ASN A 293 -0.30 8.93 25.06
C ASN A 293 0.33 7.59 24.66
N GLY A 294 1.51 7.63 24.05
CA GLY A 294 2.26 6.43 23.74
C GLY A 294 3.55 6.67 22.97
N GLY A 295 4.25 5.58 22.61
CA GLY A 295 5.62 5.64 22.09
C GLY A 295 6.62 6.03 23.17
N GLY A 296 7.88 6.23 22.78
CA GLY A 296 8.92 6.53 23.77
C GLY A 296 10.33 6.69 23.23
N LEU A 297 11.27 6.80 24.18
CA LEU A 297 12.70 7.00 23.92
C LEU A 297 13.43 5.67 23.63
N SER A 298 12.79 4.52 23.81
CA SER A 298 13.40 3.22 23.51
C SER A 298 13.83 3.11 22.04
N ALA A 299 14.81 2.25 21.78
CA ALA A 299 15.35 2.05 20.43
C ALA A 299 14.34 1.39 19.47
N ASP A 300 13.41 0.59 20.01
CA ASP A 300 12.44 -0.22 19.24
C ASP A 300 11.04 0.40 19.15
N GLU A 301 10.73 1.42 19.95
CA GLU A 301 9.45 2.16 19.93
C GLU A 301 9.46 3.27 18.87
N LEU A 302 8.30 3.72 18.40
CA LEU A 302 8.15 5.01 17.71
C LEU A 302 8.28 6.22 18.67
N PRO A 303 8.47 7.47 18.18
CA PRO A 303 8.56 8.66 19.03
C PRO A 303 7.34 8.83 19.94
N ALA A 304 7.53 9.45 21.10
CA ALA A 304 6.46 9.79 22.04
C ALA A 304 5.42 10.74 21.42
N TRP A 305 4.16 10.61 21.80
CA TRP A 305 3.04 11.48 21.42
C TRP A 305 2.04 11.58 22.57
N SER A 306 1.25 12.67 22.58
CA SER A 306 0.16 12.89 23.54
C SER A 306 -1.03 13.61 22.88
N GLY A 307 -2.23 13.33 23.38
CA GLY A 307 -3.49 13.86 22.88
C GLY A 307 -4.11 13.03 21.74
N THR A 308 -5.44 13.05 21.66
CA THR A 308 -6.22 12.20 20.74
C THR A 308 -5.87 12.43 19.28
N ASN A 309 -5.68 13.69 18.88
CA ASN A 309 -5.29 14.05 17.52
C ASN A 309 -3.91 13.49 17.11
N ALA A 310 -2.92 13.52 18.02
CA ALA A 310 -1.59 12.95 17.74
C ALA A 310 -1.63 11.41 17.70
N GLY A 311 -2.47 10.79 18.53
CA GLY A 311 -2.74 9.35 18.46
C GLY A 311 -3.45 8.94 17.16
N ALA A 312 -4.36 9.77 16.66
CA ALA A 312 -5.01 9.58 15.37
C ALA A 312 -4.00 9.66 14.20
N ASP A 313 -3.11 10.66 14.21
CA ASP A 313 -1.98 10.74 13.25
C ASP A 313 -1.12 9.47 13.31
N ARG A 314 -0.84 8.97 14.52
CA ARG A 314 -0.07 7.74 14.76
C ARG A 314 -0.77 6.52 14.17
N LEU A 315 -2.08 6.35 14.37
CA LEU A 315 -2.87 5.28 13.73
C LEU A 315 -2.85 5.40 12.20
N ILE A 316 -3.11 6.59 11.66
CA ILE A 316 -3.13 6.87 10.21
C ILE A 316 -1.78 6.49 9.58
N GLY A 317 -0.67 6.92 10.17
CA GLY A 317 0.65 6.61 9.66
C GLY A 317 1.05 5.14 9.84
N LEU A 318 0.59 4.45 10.88
CA LEU A 318 0.78 2.99 11.05
C LEU A 318 0.02 2.19 9.98
N PHE A 319 -1.24 2.54 9.67
CA PHE A 319 -1.97 1.94 8.55
C PHE A 319 -1.29 2.18 7.20
N GLN A 320 -0.78 3.39 6.96
CA GLN A 320 0.00 3.69 5.76
C GLN A 320 1.32 2.90 5.73
N TYR A 321 1.97 2.68 6.86
CA TYR A 321 3.21 1.92 6.95
C TYR A 321 2.98 0.43 6.66
N LEU A 322 1.94 -0.19 7.24
CA LEU A 322 1.49 -1.53 6.86
C LEU A 322 1.14 -1.62 5.36
N SER A 323 0.52 -0.59 4.79
CA SER A 323 0.24 -0.51 3.35
C SER A 323 1.52 -0.46 2.50
N ASP A 324 2.52 0.30 2.92
CA ASP A 324 3.83 0.40 2.27
C ASP A 324 4.59 -0.94 2.33
N CYS A 325 4.48 -1.70 3.43
CA CYS A 325 5.05 -3.05 3.55
C CYS A 325 4.51 -4.03 2.50
N LEU A 326 3.24 -3.92 2.10
CA LEU A 326 2.62 -4.76 1.07
C LEU A 326 3.02 -4.34 -0.37
N ARG A 327 3.44 -3.08 -0.55
CA ARG A 327 3.73 -2.48 -1.87
C ARG A 327 5.16 -2.74 -2.35
N TYR A 328 6.13 -2.86 -1.45
CA TYR A 328 7.53 -3.06 -1.83
C TYR A 328 7.88 -4.54 -2.14
N PRO A 329 8.84 -4.79 -3.06
CA PRO A 329 9.32 -6.13 -3.35
C PRO A 329 10.21 -6.67 -2.23
N THR A 330 10.14 -7.98 -2.00
CA THR A 330 11.00 -8.71 -1.06
C THR A 330 11.99 -9.61 -1.81
N LYS A 331 13.14 -9.88 -1.20
CA LYS A 331 14.17 -10.77 -1.79
C LYS A 331 13.73 -12.23 -1.89
N ALA A 332 12.86 -12.66 -0.98
CA ALA A 332 12.33 -14.01 -0.87
C ALA A 332 10.80 -13.95 -0.66
N PRO A 333 10.06 -15.06 -0.88
CA PRO A 333 8.66 -15.16 -0.50
C PRO A 333 8.47 -14.85 0.99
N VAL A 334 7.37 -14.15 1.32
CA VAL A 334 6.99 -13.82 2.70
C VAL A 334 5.56 -14.26 2.96
N THR A 335 5.27 -14.69 4.18
CA THR A 335 3.91 -15.00 4.62
C THR A 335 3.22 -13.71 5.03
N ILE A 336 2.14 -13.35 4.34
CA ILE A 336 1.33 -12.17 4.67
C ILE A 336 0.25 -12.58 5.69
N PRO A 337 0.25 -12.04 6.93
CA PRO A 337 -0.74 -12.37 7.96
C PRO A 337 -2.08 -11.70 7.64
N THR A 338 -2.77 -12.22 6.64
CA THR A 338 -3.97 -11.62 6.02
C THR A 338 -5.09 -11.43 7.05
N SER A 339 -5.31 -12.41 7.93
CA SER A 339 -6.28 -12.30 9.02
C SER A 339 -5.94 -11.14 9.95
N ALA A 340 -4.72 -11.06 10.49
CA ALA A 340 -4.32 -10.00 11.42
C ALA A 340 -4.38 -8.58 10.79
N LEU A 341 -4.09 -8.45 9.49
CA LEU A 341 -4.22 -7.18 8.77
C LEU A 341 -5.69 -6.77 8.58
N VAL A 342 -6.58 -7.72 8.29
CA VAL A 342 -8.03 -7.47 8.20
C VAL A 342 -8.61 -7.20 9.59
N ASP A 343 -8.21 -7.95 10.62
CA ASP A 343 -8.60 -7.79 12.03
C ASP A 343 -8.26 -6.38 12.55
N ALA A 344 -7.01 -5.93 12.33
CA ALA A 344 -6.55 -4.59 12.68
C ALA A 344 -7.29 -3.47 11.94
N ALA A 345 -7.65 -3.66 10.66
CA ALA A 345 -8.50 -2.71 9.95
C ALA A 345 -9.93 -2.73 10.50
N SER A 346 -10.50 -3.91 10.72
CA SER A 346 -11.89 -4.13 11.15
C SER A 346 -12.18 -3.53 12.52
N ARG A 347 -11.24 -3.65 13.48
CA ARG A 347 -11.30 -2.96 14.79
C ARG A 347 -11.72 -1.49 14.66
N LEU A 348 -11.11 -0.77 13.72
CA LEU A 348 -11.40 0.65 13.47
C LEU A 348 -12.63 0.86 12.56
N LEU A 349 -12.79 0.05 11.51
CA LEU A 349 -13.89 0.19 10.55
C LEU A 349 -15.28 -0.17 11.14
N LEU A 350 -15.32 -0.93 12.24
CA LEU A 350 -16.54 -1.23 12.99
C LEU A 350 -17.12 0.00 13.72
N ILE A 351 -16.26 0.98 14.09
CA ILE A 351 -16.59 2.18 14.86
C ILE A 351 -17.18 3.25 13.92
N ALA A 352 -18.46 3.08 13.57
CA ALA A 352 -19.10 3.89 12.53
C ALA A 352 -20.62 3.97 12.71
N ARG A 353 -21.19 5.15 12.41
CA ARG A 353 -22.64 5.41 12.47
C ARG A 353 -23.35 4.71 11.32
N LEU A 354 -24.30 3.83 11.64
CA LEU A 354 -25.09 3.12 10.63
C LEU A 354 -26.04 4.06 9.89
N SER A 355 -26.58 5.06 10.60
CA SER A 355 -27.58 6.01 10.09
C SER A 355 -27.21 7.48 10.44
N PRO A 356 -26.24 8.12 9.75
CA PRO A 356 -25.69 9.42 10.13
C PRO A 356 -26.67 10.61 10.04
N ARG A 357 -27.89 10.40 9.52
CA ARG A 357 -28.96 11.41 9.43
C ARG A 357 -29.92 11.39 10.60
N SER A 358 -30.05 10.25 11.29
CA SER A 358 -30.97 10.06 12.41
C SER A 358 -30.27 9.74 13.74
N GLN A 359 -28.99 9.37 13.70
CA GLN A 359 -28.23 8.86 14.84
C GLN A 359 -27.04 9.77 15.16
N THR A 360 -26.95 10.23 16.42
CA THR A 360 -25.73 10.85 16.97
C THR A 360 -24.65 9.79 17.24
N TRP A 361 -23.42 10.20 17.54
CA TRP A 361 -22.37 9.23 17.89
C TRP A 361 -22.68 8.49 19.19
N ASP A 362 -23.21 9.17 20.22
CA ASP A 362 -23.61 8.57 21.50
C ASP A 362 -24.81 7.60 21.38
N GLN A 363 -25.59 7.71 20.30
CA GLN A 363 -26.65 6.76 19.95
C GLN A 363 -26.16 5.61 19.06
N ALA A 364 -24.97 5.75 18.46
CA ALA A 364 -24.38 4.76 17.54
C ALA A 364 -23.41 3.81 18.24
N LEU A 365 -22.79 4.25 19.33
CA LEU A 365 -21.74 3.55 20.05
C LEU A 365 -21.98 3.63 21.56
N GLN A 366 -21.65 2.57 22.27
CA GLN A 366 -21.46 2.64 23.72
C GLN A 366 -20.17 3.44 23.98
N THR A 367 -20.27 4.48 24.82
CA THR A 367 -19.13 5.35 25.14
C THR A 367 -18.83 5.31 26.62
N ASN A 368 -17.55 5.31 26.97
CA ASN A 368 -17.10 5.29 28.35
C ASN A 368 -17.49 6.61 29.05
N ALA A 369 -18.25 6.52 30.15
CA ALA A 369 -18.73 7.70 30.88
C ALA A 369 -17.62 8.46 31.64
N ALA A 370 -16.46 7.83 31.88
CA ALA A 370 -15.32 8.46 32.54
C ALA A 370 -14.54 9.42 31.63
N ILE A 371 -14.67 9.29 30.31
CA ILE A 371 -13.96 10.13 29.33
C ILE A 371 -14.73 11.42 29.04
N ALA A 372 -14.01 12.54 29.05
CA ALA A 372 -14.53 13.88 28.78
C ALA A 372 -15.22 13.99 27.41
N ARG A 373 -16.15 14.95 27.30
CA ARG A 373 -16.92 15.16 26.06
C ARG A 373 -16.03 15.72 24.94
N GLU A 374 -15.09 16.57 25.30
CA GLU A 374 -14.13 17.22 24.41
C GLU A 374 -13.27 16.17 23.71
N GLU A 375 -12.73 15.20 24.45
CA GLU A 375 -11.95 14.08 23.91
C GLU A 375 -12.77 13.21 22.94
N LYS A 376 -14.05 12.97 23.25
CA LYS A 376 -14.98 12.27 22.35
C LYS A 376 -15.20 13.06 21.05
N GLU A 377 -15.42 14.36 21.14
CA GLU A 377 -15.62 15.22 19.96
C GLU A 377 -14.36 15.29 19.08
N GLU A 378 -13.15 15.28 19.66
CA GLU A 378 -11.89 15.12 18.91
C GLU A 378 -11.81 13.77 18.19
N LEU A 379 -12.11 12.66 18.88
CA LEU A 379 -12.13 11.33 18.27
C LEU A 379 -13.13 11.27 17.10
N TRP A 380 -14.33 11.83 17.26
CA TRP A 380 -15.35 11.89 16.22
C TRP A 380 -14.92 12.71 14.99
N ALA A 381 -14.11 13.75 15.19
CA ALA A 381 -13.53 14.54 14.12
C ALA A 381 -12.42 13.78 13.37
N ALA A 382 -11.61 12.99 14.08
CA ALA A 382 -10.48 12.25 13.51
C ALA A 382 -10.86 10.91 12.83
N LEU A 383 -11.94 10.24 13.28
CA LEU A 383 -12.36 8.93 12.78
C LEU A 383 -12.43 8.80 11.23
N PRO A 384 -12.97 9.77 10.47
CA PRO A 384 -13.04 9.65 9.01
C PRO A 384 -11.68 9.46 8.33
N ASP A 385 -10.63 10.11 8.82
CA ASP A 385 -9.29 9.99 8.25
C ASP A 385 -8.59 8.69 8.69
N ILE A 386 -8.86 8.22 9.92
CA ILE A 386 -8.46 6.87 10.38
C ILE A 386 -9.13 5.80 9.50
N HIS A 387 -10.43 5.92 9.23
CA HIS A 387 -11.16 5.01 8.33
C HIS A 387 -10.60 5.02 6.92
N ILE A 388 -10.27 6.20 6.37
CA ILE A 388 -9.62 6.31 5.06
C ILE A 388 -8.25 5.61 5.05
N ALA A 389 -7.46 5.73 6.12
CA ALA A 389 -6.17 5.04 6.24
C ALA A 389 -6.33 3.50 6.29
N ALA A 390 -7.28 3.00 7.08
CA ALA A 390 -7.61 1.57 7.15
C ALA A 390 -8.14 1.03 5.81
N LEU A 391 -8.99 1.79 5.11
CA LEU A 391 -9.47 1.43 3.77
C LEU A 391 -8.34 1.41 2.72
N HIS A 392 -7.31 2.24 2.83
CA HIS A 392 -6.12 2.15 1.96
C HIS A 392 -5.25 0.91 2.25
N LEU A 393 -5.20 0.41 3.49
CA LEU A 393 -4.55 -0.87 3.80
C LEU A 393 -5.30 -2.03 3.13
N ILE A 394 -6.62 -2.03 3.22
CA ILE A 394 -7.48 -2.97 2.50
C ILE A 394 -7.24 -2.88 0.98
N GLU A 395 -7.19 -1.67 0.40
CA GLU A 395 -6.89 -1.48 -1.03
C GLU A 395 -5.55 -2.11 -1.42
N ALA A 396 -4.50 -1.86 -0.63
CA ALA A 396 -3.17 -2.43 -0.84
C ALA A 396 -3.17 -3.97 -0.73
N LEU A 397 -3.95 -4.53 0.19
CA LEU A 397 -4.10 -5.98 0.37
C LEU A 397 -4.80 -6.63 -0.84
N PHE A 398 -5.89 -6.05 -1.33
CA PHE A 398 -6.59 -6.52 -2.54
C PHE A 398 -5.71 -6.42 -3.79
N GLN A 399 -5.00 -5.31 -3.97
CA GLN A 399 -4.04 -5.12 -5.06
C GLN A 399 -2.87 -6.12 -5.01
N ARG A 400 -2.44 -6.52 -3.80
CA ARG A 400 -1.32 -7.46 -3.60
C ARG A 400 -1.72 -8.92 -3.75
N LEU A 401 -2.89 -9.31 -3.25
CA LEU A 401 -3.37 -10.70 -3.25
C LEU A 401 -4.13 -11.07 -4.53
N GLY A 402 -4.77 -10.10 -5.20
CA GLY A 402 -5.58 -10.31 -6.39
C GLY A 402 -6.72 -11.31 -6.12
N GLN A 403 -6.82 -12.35 -6.95
CA GLN A 403 -7.85 -13.40 -6.80
C GLN A 403 -7.77 -14.17 -5.47
N ASN A 404 -6.65 -14.13 -4.76
CA ASN A 404 -6.53 -14.78 -3.44
C ASN A 404 -7.27 -14.00 -2.33
N ALA A 405 -7.75 -12.77 -2.60
CA ALA A 405 -8.54 -11.98 -1.66
C ALA A 405 -10.05 -12.30 -1.65
N VAL A 406 -10.53 -13.26 -2.46
CA VAL A 406 -11.97 -13.57 -2.57
C VAL A 406 -12.59 -13.99 -1.22
N SER A 407 -11.84 -14.68 -0.36
CA SER A 407 -12.33 -15.14 0.95
C SER A 407 -12.60 -14.01 1.94
N ILE A 408 -11.82 -12.93 1.90
CA ILE A 408 -11.97 -11.76 2.80
C ILE A 408 -12.95 -10.70 2.25
N ALA A 409 -13.38 -10.83 0.98
CA ALA A 409 -14.23 -9.86 0.32
C ALA A 409 -15.60 -9.61 0.97
N PRO A 410 -16.34 -10.62 1.50
CA PRO A 410 -17.66 -10.38 2.10
C PRO A 410 -17.61 -9.49 3.35
N GLU A 411 -16.67 -9.77 4.26
CA GLU A 411 -16.45 -9.03 5.51
C GLU A 411 -16.00 -7.59 5.22
N VAL A 412 -14.98 -7.45 4.37
CA VAL A 412 -14.45 -6.15 3.95
C VAL A 412 -15.52 -5.29 3.25
N LEU A 413 -16.45 -5.91 2.51
CA LEU A 413 -17.54 -5.20 1.85
C LEU A 413 -18.54 -4.62 2.87
N ASP A 414 -18.85 -5.33 3.96
CA ASP A 414 -19.71 -4.78 5.04
C ASP A 414 -19.03 -3.60 5.73
N HIS A 415 -17.76 -3.75 6.13
CA HIS A 415 -16.96 -2.68 6.72
C HIS A 415 -16.90 -1.44 5.82
N LEU A 416 -16.71 -1.64 4.51
CA LEU A 416 -16.72 -0.57 3.52
C LEU A 416 -18.08 0.14 3.44
N VAL A 417 -19.19 -0.60 3.38
CA VAL A 417 -20.55 -0.03 3.34
C VAL A 417 -20.87 0.74 4.62
N ARG A 418 -20.51 0.18 5.78
CA ARG A 418 -20.69 0.78 7.10
C ARG A 418 -19.98 2.13 7.21
N VAL A 419 -18.69 2.17 6.88
CA VAL A 419 -17.89 3.41 6.89
C VAL A 419 -18.38 4.40 5.84
N PHE A 420 -18.72 3.95 4.64
CA PHE A 420 -19.27 4.80 3.59
C PHE A 420 -20.58 5.47 4.04
N LYS A 421 -21.47 4.74 4.70
CA LYS A 421 -22.69 5.31 5.30
C LYS A 421 -22.30 6.37 6.34
N SER A 422 -21.52 6.03 7.36
CA SER A 422 -21.13 6.95 8.45
C SER A 422 -20.51 8.26 7.96
N GLY A 423 -19.65 8.17 6.94
CA GLY A 423 -18.93 9.30 6.35
C GLY A 423 -19.51 9.85 5.04
N ILE A 424 -20.73 9.49 4.63
CA ILE A 424 -21.26 9.78 3.28
C ILE A 424 -21.21 11.25 2.88
N ASN A 425 -21.31 12.17 3.85
CA ASN A 425 -21.27 13.61 3.60
C ASN A 425 -19.86 14.09 3.19
N LEU A 426 -18.79 13.38 3.59
CA LEU A 426 -17.39 13.75 3.34
C LEU A 426 -16.94 13.28 1.94
N PRO A 427 -16.52 14.18 1.03
CA PRO A 427 -16.08 13.79 -0.31
C PRO A 427 -14.88 12.84 -0.31
N THR A 428 -13.96 12.99 0.65
CA THR A 428 -12.77 12.15 0.84
C THR A 428 -13.12 10.69 1.12
N VAL A 429 -14.10 10.45 2.01
CA VAL A 429 -14.64 9.10 2.29
C VAL A 429 -15.32 8.54 1.04
N ARG A 430 -16.14 9.33 0.34
CA ARG A 430 -16.82 8.84 -0.89
C ARG A 430 -15.83 8.41 -1.97
N LYS A 431 -14.84 9.26 -2.27
CA LYS A 431 -13.75 9.00 -3.24
C LYS A 431 -12.95 7.73 -2.90
N THR A 432 -12.57 7.57 -1.62
CA THR A 432 -11.85 6.37 -1.15
C THR A 432 -12.75 5.15 -1.30
N GLY A 433 -14.01 5.25 -0.88
CA GLY A 433 -14.98 4.17 -0.99
C GLY A 433 -15.25 3.71 -2.43
N TYR A 434 -15.34 4.63 -3.40
CA TYR A 434 -15.46 4.27 -4.82
C TYR A 434 -14.22 3.53 -5.34
N THR A 435 -13.04 3.93 -4.87
CA THR A 435 -11.77 3.32 -5.28
C THR A 435 -11.64 1.90 -4.73
N VAL A 436 -11.90 1.71 -3.43
CA VAL A 436 -11.86 0.39 -2.79
C VAL A 436 -12.96 -0.54 -3.33
N LEU A 437 -14.20 -0.04 -3.47
CA LEU A 437 -15.30 -0.85 -4.02
C LEU A 437 -15.00 -1.34 -5.43
N LYS A 438 -14.38 -0.49 -6.27
CA LYS A 438 -13.96 -0.89 -7.61
C LYS A 438 -13.02 -2.09 -7.57
N GLU A 439 -11.98 -2.08 -6.72
CA GLU A 439 -11.04 -3.20 -6.63
C GLU A 439 -11.70 -4.49 -6.11
N ILE A 440 -12.59 -4.38 -5.11
CA ILE A 440 -13.37 -5.53 -4.61
C ILE A 440 -14.28 -6.11 -5.70
N LEU A 441 -15.02 -5.27 -6.43
CA LEU A 441 -15.93 -5.71 -7.50
C LEU A 441 -15.21 -6.34 -8.69
N LEU A 442 -13.98 -5.91 -9.00
CA LEU A 442 -13.17 -6.52 -10.06
C LEU A 442 -12.76 -7.97 -9.73
N ILE A 443 -12.68 -8.34 -8.44
CA ILE A 443 -12.30 -9.66 -7.96
C ILE A 443 -13.52 -10.53 -7.62
N SER A 444 -14.47 -10.00 -6.84
CA SER A 444 -15.58 -10.77 -6.24
C SER A 444 -16.98 -10.31 -6.65
N GLY A 445 -17.10 -9.36 -7.59
CA GLY A 445 -18.39 -8.83 -8.04
C GLY A 445 -19.40 -9.89 -8.49
N PRO A 446 -19.05 -10.81 -9.41
CA PRO A 446 -20.00 -11.81 -9.94
C PRO A 446 -20.51 -12.81 -8.89
N THR A 447 -19.81 -12.97 -7.76
CA THR A 447 -20.17 -13.89 -6.68
C THR A 447 -21.04 -13.23 -5.60
N LEU A 448 -21.37 -11.94 -5.71
CA LEU A 448 -22.17 -11.24 -4.70
C LEU A 448 -23.63 -11.73 -4.63
N SER A 449 -24.08 -12.00 -3.40
CA SER A 449 -25.46 -12.36 -3.10
C SER A 449 -26.43 -11.19 -3.32
N LYS A 450 -27.74 -11.45 -3.43
CA LYS A 450 -28.77 -10.40 -3.53
C LYS A 450 -28.69 -9.37 -2.37
N PRO A 451 -28.62 -9.76 -1.08
CA PRO A 451 -28.46 -8.78 0.00
C PRO A 451 -27.11 -8.03 -0.04
N SER A 452 -26.02 -8.68 -0.44
CA SER A 452 -24.72 -8.01 -0.61
C SER A 452 -24.70 -6.98 -1.75
N VAL A 453 -25.57 -7.13 -2.75
CA VAL A 453 -25.76 -6.11 -3.79
C VAL A 453 -26.65 -4.97 -3.28
N GLY A 454 -27.74 -5.28 -2.56
CA GLY A 454 -28.62 -4.27 -1.98
C GLY A 454 -27.97 -3.39 -0.91
N SER A 455 -26.99 -3.90 -0.15
CA SER A 455 -26.24 -3.08 0.81
C SER A 455 -25.39 -1.99 0.16
N LEU A 456 -25.07 -2.13 -1.14
CA LEU A 456 -24.29 -1.16 -1.93
C LEU A 456 -25.13 -0.03 -2.54
N ASP A 457 -26.46 -0.09 -2.46
CA ASP A 457 -27.37 0.96 -2.96
C ASP A 457 -26.94 2.39 -2.55
N PRO A 458 -26.52 2.68 -1.30
CA PRO A 458 -26.08 4.02 -0.90
C PRO A 458 -24.80 4.47 -1.61
N VAL A 459 -23.87 3.54 -1.89
CA VAL A 459 -22.61 3.81 -2.59
C VAL A 459 -22.88 4.09 -4.06
N PHE A 460 -23.72 3.27 -4.69
CA PHE A 460 -24.09 3.42 -6.09
C PHE A 460 -24.93 4.70 -6.32
N GLY A 461 -25.89 4.98 -5.45
CA GLY A 461 -26.69 6.21 -5.50
C GLY A 461 -25.86 7.48 -5.25
N ALA A 462 -24.89 7.44 -4.34
CA ALA A 462 -23.96 8.54 -4.12
C ALA A 462 -23.02 8.75 -5.32
N CYS A 463 -22.52 7.66 -5.92
CA CYS A 463 -21.68 7.72 -7.13
C CYS A 463 -22.43 8.37 -8.30
N CYS A 464 -23.69 7.99 -8.51
CA CYS A 464 -24.55 8.61 -9.52
C CYS A 464 -24.80 10.08 -9.24
N ARG A 465 -25.12 10.43 -7.98
CA ARG A 465 -25.33 11.83 -7.53
C ARG A 465 -24.11 12.71 -7.78
N ASP A 466 -22.94 12.28 -7.31
CA ASP A 466 -21.67 13.00 -7.49
C ASP A 466 -21.40 13.29 -8.99
N LEU A 467 -21.60 12.29 -9.85
CA LEU A 467 -21.40 12.42 -11.31
C LEU A 467 -22.43 13.32 -11.98
N GLN A 468 -23.71 13.27 -11.58
CA GLN A 468 -24.76 14.14 -12.11
C GLN A 468 -24.62 15.59 -11.63
N GLN A 469 -24.12 15.81 -10.40
CA GLN A 469 -23.77 17.14 -9.88
C GLN A 469 -22.61 17.76 -10.67
N ASP A 470 -21.53 17.01 -10.88
CA ASP A 470 -20.36 17.47 -11.67
C ASP A 470 -20.72 17.76 -13.14
N ALA A 471 -21.69 17.03 -13.71
CA ALA A 471 -22.23 17.27 -15.03
C ALA A 471 -23.28 18.41 -15.10
N GLY A 472 -23.63 19.03 -13.96
CA GLY A 472 -24.55 20.17 -13.89
C GLY A 472 -26.05 19.82 -13.94
N HIS A 473 -26.40 18.54 -13.90
CA HIS A 473 -27.80 18.05 -13.99
C HIS A 473 -28.52 18.03 -12.64
N LEU A 474 -27.76 17.94 -11.53
CA LEU A 474 -28.27 18.11 -10.18
C LEU A 474 -27.81 19.45 -9.60
N ARG A 475 -28.75 20.38 -9.39
CA ARG A 475 -28.52 21.55 -8.54
C ARG A 475 -28.56 21.11 -7.08
N GLU A 476 -27.80 21.79 -6.22
CA GLU A 476 -28.05 21.65 -4.78
C GLU A 476 -29.50 22.03 -4.47
N ALA A 477 -30.13 21.32 -3.55
CA ALA A 477 -31.45 21.70 -3.08
C ALA A 477 -31.33 23.00 -2.31
N GLU A 478 -31.66 24.13 -2.96
CA GLU A 478 -32.02 25.35 -2.27
C GLU A 478 -33.04 24.97 -1.19
N LYS A 479 -32.69 25.18 0.09
CA LYS A 479 -33.65 24.97 1.18
C LYS A 479 -34.90 25.78 0.83
N PRO A 480 -36.09 25.17 0.70
CA PRO A 480 -37.28 25.92 0.35
C PRO A 480 -37.49 26.99 1.42
N ALA A 481 -37.48 28.25 0.99
CA ALA A 481 -37.85 29.35 1.85
C ALA A 481 -39.26 29.07 2.37
N ALA A 482 -39.42 29.05 3.69
CA ALA A 482 -40.69 28.68 4.31
C ALA A 482 -41.78 29.67 3.88
N THR A 483 -42.64 29.25 2.94
CA THR A 483 -43.82 29.99 2.54
C THR A 483 -44.82 29.96 3.69
N GLY A 484 -44.87 31.05 4.44
CA GLY A 484 -45.69 31.13 5.64
C GLY A 484 -47.19 31.07 5.34
N THR A 485 -47.90 30.25 6.11
CA THR A 485 -49.35 30.31 6.26
C THR A 485 -49.71 30.77 7.67
N ASP A 486 -50.61 31.74 7.74
CA ASP A 486 -51.07 32.49 8.90
C ASP A 486 -51.06 31.81 10.29
N SER A 487 -50.44 32.49 11.27
CA SER A 487 -51.07 32.66 12.59
C SER A 487 -50.54 33.90 13.33
N LYS A 488 -51.46 34.70 13.89
CA LYS A 488 -51.15 35.91 14.67
C LYS A 488 -50.91 35.56 16.14
N LYS A 489 -49.76 35.95 16.71
CA LYS A 489 -49.67 36.86 17.89
C LYS A 489 -48.23 37.04 18.41
N ASN A 490 -47.87 38.32 18.61
CA ASN A 490 -46.86 38.89 19.50
C ASN A 490 -45.75 38.00 20.10
N SER A 491 -44.52 38.22 19.63
CA SER A 491 -43.39 38.46 20.54
C SER A 491 -42.39 39.42 19.89
N ILE A 492 -41.89 40.39 20.64
CA ILE A 492 -40.90 41.37 20.16
C ILE A 492 -39.53 40.96 20.71
N ALA A 493 -38.67 40.45 19.84
CA ALA A 493 -37.23 40.32 20.10
C ALA A 493 -36.47 40.66 18.80
N ALA A 494 -35.75 41.78 18.80
CA ALA A 494 -35.05 42.29 17.63
C ALA A 494 -33.68 41.63 17.49
N ASN A 495 -33.58 40.57 16.66
CA ASN A 495 -32.28 40.04 16.22
C ASN A 495 -31.72 40.92 15.10
N ALA A 496 -30.73 41.75 15.44
CA ALA A 496 -30.07 42.66 14.50
C ALA A 496 -29.28 41.93 13.38
N ASP A 497 -28.92 40.66 13.58
CA ASP A 497 -28.21 39.85 12.59
C ASP A 497 -29.01 39.53 11.32
N LEU A 498 -30.34 39.69 11.32
CA LEU A 498 -31.16 39.42 10.14
C LEU A 498 -30.91 40.44 8.99
N PHE A 499 -30.24 41.56 9.28
CA PHE A 499 -29.86 42.58 8.28
C PHE A 499 -28.44 42.41 7.72
N LEU A 500 -27.66 41.42 8.19
CA LEU A 500 -26.32 41.11 7.69
C LEU A 500 -26.31 39.94 6.68
N GLN A 501 -27.40 39.73 5.94
CA GLN A 501 -27.33 38.95 4.69
C GLN A 501 -26.74 39.85 3.60
N PRO A 502 -25.51 39.60 3.11
CA PRO A 502 -25.07 40.24 1.89
C PRO A 502 -25.90 39.65 0.76
N GLN A 503 -26.61 40.48 0.00
CA GLN A 503 -26.99 40.15 -1.37
C GLN A 503 -25.71 40.13 -2.23
N ALA A 504 -24.81 39.18 -1.94
CA ALA A 504 -23.77 38.78 -2.85
C ALA A 504 -24.49 38.18 -4.06
N ALA A 505 -24.40 38.87 -5.21
CA ALA A 505 -24.94 38.37 -6.46
C ALA A 505 -24.49 36.91 -6.65
N ALA A 506 -25.45 36.02 -6.90
CA ALA A 506 -25.20 34.59 -7.04
C ALA A 506 -24.29 34.36 -8.25
N VAL A 507 -22.98 34.37 -8.02
CA VAL A 507 -22.01 33.73 -8.90
C VAL A 507 -22.38 32.26 -8.86
N ILE A 508 -22.97 31.77 -9.96
CA ILE A 508 -23.27 30.36 -10.16
C ILE A 508 -21.93 29.65 -10.40
N SER A 509 -21.15 29.52 -9.33
CA SER A 509 -20.04 28.60 -9.22
C SER A 509 -20.66 27.21 -9.15
N THR A 510 -20.87 26.59 -10.30
CA THR A 510 -21.14 25.15 -10.38
C THR A 510 -20.06 24.43 -9.54
N PRO A 511 -20.42 23.67 -8.49
CA PRO A 511 -19.43 23.00 -7.65
C PRO A 511 -18.81 21.84 -8.44
N SER A 512 -17.78 22.14 -9.23
CA SER A 512 -16.96 21.14 -9.90
C SER A 512 -16.33 20.24 -8.85
N LEU A 513 -16.49 18.92 -9.00
CA LEU A 513 -15.87 17.97 -8.08
C LEU A 513 -14.35 17.98 -8.27
N GLU A 514 -13.60 17.60 -7.23
CA GLU A 514 -12.16 17.40 -7.34
C GLU A 514 -11.89 16.40 -8.48
N SER A 515 -10.97 16.73 -9.40
CA SER A 515 -10.64 15.87 -10.56
C SER A 515 -10.37 14.40 -10.18
N LYS A 516 -9.73 14.15 -9.03
CA LYS A 516 -9.48 12.79 -8.52
C LYS A 516 -10.77 12.09 -8.02
N HIS A 517 -11.71 12.83 -7.42
CA HIS A 517 -13.02 12.32 -7.00
C HIS A 517 -13.86 11.94 -8.22
N ARG A 518 -13.99 12.86 -9.18
CA ARG A 518 -14.67 12.62 -10.47
C ARG A 518 -14.10 11.39 -11.17
N ALA A 519 -12.77 11.27 -11.24
CA ALA A 519 -12.10 10.13 -11.84
C ALA A 519 -12.34 8.80 -11.10
N ALA A 520 -12.49 8.80 -9.77
CA ALA A 520 -12.84 7.60 -9.01
C ALA A 520 -14.29 7.15 -9.29
N ALA A 521 -15.25 8.08 -9.21
CA ALA A 521 -16.65 7.81 -9.48
C ALA A 521 -16.88 7.35 -10.94
N ALA A 522 -16.29 8.04 -11.91
CA ALA A 522 -16.41 7.70 -13.33
C ALA A 522 -15.80 6.32 -13.68
N LYS A 523 -14.78 5.87 -12.94
CA LYS A 523 -14.20 4.51 -13.08
C LYS A 523 -15.03 3.43 -12.39
N LEU A 524 -15.80 3.76 -11.35
CA LEU A 524 -16.69 2.81 -10.69
C LEU A 524 -17.93 2.52 -11.57
N LEU A 525 -18.53 3.55 -12.19
CA LEU A 525 -19.76 3.43 -12.99
C LEU A 525 -19.79 2.25 -14.00
N PRO A 526 -18.79 2.04 -14.89
CA PRO A 526 -18.77 0.89 -15.79
C PRO A 526 -18.53 -0.45 -15.07
N VAL A 527 -17.91 -0.45 -13.89
CA VAL A 527 -17.68 -1.66 -13.08
C VAL A 527 -18.97 -2.12 -12.42
N ILE A 528 -19.85 -1.21 -11.99
CA ILE A 528 -21.21 -1.55 -11.51
C ILE A 528 -21.96 -2.37 -12.57
N LEU A 529 -21.97 -1.88 -13.81
CA LEU A 529 -22.71 -2.49 -14.93
C LEU A 529 -22.08 -3.80 -15.44
N SER A 530 -20.77 -3.98 -15.31
CA SER A 530 -20.05 -5.13 -15.89
C SER A 530 -19.62 -6.21 -14.89
N LYS A 531 -19.63 -5.93 -13.59
CA LYS A 531 -19.17 -6.88 -12.54
C LYS A 531 -20.23 -7.24 -11.51
N VAL A 532 -21.28 -6.43 -11.31
CA VAL A 532 -22.37 -6.78 -10.39
C VAL A 532 -23.37 -7.71 -11.11
N PRO A 533 -23.93 -8.74 -10.47
CA PRO A 533 -24.98 -9.56 -11.05
C PRO A 533 -26.23 -8.72 -11.32
N GLN A 534 -26.54 -8.45 -12.59
CA GLN A 534 -27.59 -7.49 -12.95
C GLN A 534 -28.97 -7.87 -12.40
N ARG A 535 -29.28 -9.17 -12.36
CA ARG A 535 -30.50 -9.74 -11.73
C ARG A 535 -30.68 -9.45 -10.22
N HIS A 536 -29.63 -8.98 -9.53
CA HIS A 536 -29.68 -8.62 -8.11
C HIS A 536 -29.84 -7.11 -7.89
N LEU A 537 -29.67 -6.28 -8.92
CA LEU A 537 -29.87 -4.83 -8.83
C LEU A 537 -31.37 -4.50 -8.77
N LYS A 538 -31.70 -3.41 -8.07
CA LYS A 538 -33.07 -2.88 -8.06
C LYS A 538 -33.41 -2.22 -9.41
N PRO A 539 -34.64 -2.40 -9.93
CA PRO A 539 -35.19 -1.70 -11.09
C PRO A 539 -34.85 -0.19 -11.15
N SER A 540 -35.13 0.53 -10.06
CA SER A 540 -34.90 1.97 -9.92
C SER A 540 -33.41 2.35 -9.95
N LEU A 541 -32.55 1.58 -9.28
CA LEU A 541 -31.11 1.81 -9.27
C LEU A 541 -30.49 1.55 -10.65
N ARG A 542 -30.92 0.50 -11.36
CA ARG A 542 -30.46 0.24 -12.73
C ARG A 542 -30.81 1.41 -13.65
N GLY A 543 -32.04 1.91 -13.58
CA GLY A 543 -32.47 3.11 -14.31
C GLY A 543 -31.61 4.34 -13.99
N LEU A 544 -31.31 4.59 -12.71
CA LEU A 544 -30.45 5.70 -12.28
C LEU A 544 -29.01 5.59 -12.82
N VAL A 545 -28.44 4.39 -12.83
CA VAL A 545 -27.08 4.13 -13.36
C VAL A 545 -27.03 4.34 -14.88
N ASP A 546 -28.03 3.85 -15.62
CA ASP A 546 -28.13 4.03 -17.07
C ASP A 546 -28.37 5.51 -17.44
N GLN A 547 -29.26 6.21 -16.73
CA GLN A 547 -29.48 7.65 -16.87
C GLN A 547 -28.18 8.43 -16.60
N THR A 548 -27.43 8.07 -15.55
CA THR A 548 -26.14 8.70 -15.23
C THR A 548 -25.11 8.49 -16.33
N ALA A 549 -25.04 7.29 -16.91
CA ALA A 549 -24.11 6.99 -18.00
C ALA A 549 -24.38 7.86 -19.25
N ILE A 550 -25.66 8.08 -19.59
CA ILE A 550 -26.09 8.95 -20.69
C ILE A 550 -25.81 10.43 -20.36
N LEU A 551 -26.23 10.91 -19.19
CA LEU A 551 -26.11 12.32 -18.78
C LEU A 551 -24.66 12.79 -18.62
N THR A 552 -23.75 11.88 -18.26
CA THR A 552 -22.30 12.17 -18.13
C THR A 552 -21.49 11.86 -19.39
N ASN A 553 -22.14 11.45 -20.49
CA ASN A 553 -21.51 10.99 -21.73
C ASN A 553 -20.43 9.92 -21.50
N SER A 554 -20.68 8.98 -20.59
CA SER A 554 -19.69 7.95 -20.21
C SER A 554 -19.73 6.76 -21.18
N ARG A 555 -18.86 6.84 -22.21
CA ARG A 555 -18.70 5.79 -23.26
C ARG A 555 -18.57 4.39 -22.69
N ASP A 556 -17.69 4.19 -21.71
CA ASP A 556 -17.43 2.86 -21.15
C ASP A 556 -18.60 2.32 -20.32
N ALA A 557 -19.31 3.19 -19.59
CA ALA A 557 -20.49 2.79 -18.84
C ALA A 557 -21.66 2.45 -19.77
N MET A 558 -21.92 3.26 -20.80
CA MET A 558 -22.96 2.94 -21.78
C MET A 558 -22.67 1.64 -22.53
N LEU A 559 -21.42 1.40 -22.92
CA LEU A 559 -21.00 0.13 -23.52
C LEU A 559 -21.21 -1.06 -22.56
N ALA A 560 -20.85 -0.90 -21.28
CA ALA A 560 -21.05 -1.94 -20.27
C ALA A 560 -22.54 -2.24 -20.02
N SER A 561 -23.42 -1.24 -20.04
CA SER A 561 -24.87 -1.40 -19.90
C SER A 561 -25.48 -2.19 -21.07
N VAL A 562 -25.09 -1.86 -22.32
CA VAL A 562 -25.56 -2.56 -23.52
C VAL A 562 -25.09 -4.02 -23.56
N LEU A 563 -23.86 -4.29 -23.10
CA LEU A 563 -23.31 -5.65 -23.01
C LEU A 563 -23.94 -6.49 -21.89
N ASN A 564 -24.50 -5.87 -20.86
CA ASN A 564 -25.08 -6.53 -19.69
C ASN A 564 -26.53 -6.09 -19.49
N PRO A 565 -27.48 -6.55 -20.32
CA PRO A 565 -28.88 -6.17 -20.21
C PRO A 565 -29.46 -6.61 -18.86
N TYR A 566 -30.30 -5.75 -18.27
CA TYR A 566 -31.07 -6.12 -17.08
C TYR A 566 -32.24 -7.02 -17.49
N LYS A 567 -32.41 -8.13 -16.76
CA LYS A 567 -33.57 -9.01 -16.87
C LYS A 567 -34.28 -9.06 -15.52
N ASP A 568 -35.57 -8.77 -15.52
CA ASP A 568 -36.44 -8.93 -14.37
C ASP A 568 -36.61 -10.42 -14.00
N GLN A 569 -37.14 -10.71 -12.81
CA GLN A 569 -37.50 -12.05 -12.35
C GLN A 569 -38.44 -12.77 -13.33
N ARG A 570 -39.29 -12.03 -14.06
CA ARG A 570 -40.18 -12.55 -15.11
C ARG A 570 -39.50 -12.73 -16.48
N GLY A 571 -38.17 -12.55 -16.57
CA GLY A 571 -37.38 -12.67 -17.80
C GLY A 571 -37.43 -11.44 -18.73
N ARG A 572 -38.32 -10.47 -18.46
CA ARG A 572 -38.49 -9.24 -19.26
C ARG A 572 -37.21 -8.40 -19.27
N VAL A 573 -36.87 -7.85 -20.43
CA VAL A 573 -35.63 -7.10 -20.65
C VAL A 573 -35.89 -5.60 -20.60
N TYR A 574 -35.00 -4.87 -19.94
CA TYR A 574 -35.04 -3.39 -19.92
C TYR A 574 -34.76 -2.79 -21.31
N PRO A 575 -35.37 -1.64 -21.65
CA PRO A 575 -35.05 -0.90 -22.87
C PRO A 575 -33.55 -0.63 -23.01
N SER A 576 -32.98 -1.01 -24.17
CA SER A 576 -31.54 -0.85 -24.42
C SER A 576 -31.18 0.62 -24.65
N ILE A 577 -30.13 1.10 -23.99
CA ILE A 577 -29.58 2.45 -24.21
C ILE A 577 -28.68 2.57 -25.45
N LEU A 578 -28.59 1.51 -26.28
CA LEU A 578 -27.82 1.49 -27.53
C LEU A 578 -28.09 2.70 -28.45
N PRO A 579 -29.33 3.23 -28.62
CA PRO A 579 -29.56 4.43 -29.44
C PRO A 579 -28.73 5.64 -28.96
N HIS A 580 -28.68 5.88 -27.64
CA HIS A 580 -27.90 6.97 -27.04
C HIS A 580 -26.40 6.77 -27.28
N LEU A 581 -25.88 5.55 -27.09
CA LEU A 581 -24.50 5.21 -27.42
C LEU A 581 -24.19 5.45 -28.91
N THR A 582 -25.10 5.07 -29.82
CA THR A 582 -24.91 5.29 -31.27
C THR A 582 -24.92 6.75 -31.70
N GLN A 583 -25.65 7.60 -30.98
CA GLN A 583 -25.77 9.02 -31.28
C GLN A 583 -24.60 9.82 -30.69
N GLN A 584 -24.17 9.49 -29.47
CA GLN A 584 -23.08 10.19 -28.79
C GLN A 584 -21.68 9.76 -29.26
N PHE A 585 -21.50 8.48 -29.64
CA PHE A 585 -20.19 7.90 -29.97
C PHE A 585 -20.22 7.15 -31.33
N PRO A 586 -20.48 7.84 -32.46
CA PRO A 586 -20.72 7.19 -33.75
C PRO A 586 -19.52 6.42 -34.31
N ASP A 587 -18.28 6.87 -34.05
CA ASP A 587 -17.04 6.28 -34.59
C ASP A 587 -16.36 5.27 -33.64
N ASP A 588 -17.04 4.84 -32.57
CA ASP A 588 -16.43 3.99 -31.56
C ASP A 588 -16.21 2.54 -32.02
N LYS A 589 -15.00 2.02 -31.82
CA LYS A 589 -14.62 0.65 -32.23
C LYS A 589 -15.43 -0.44 -31.52
N GLY A 590 -15.80 -0.24 -30.25
CA GLY A 590 -16.65 -1.17 -29.50
C GLY A 590 -18.08 -1.16 -30.02
N LEU A 591 -18.58 0.01 -30.40
CA LEU A 591 -19.87 0.15 -31.06
C LEU A 591 -19.91 -0.49 -32.44
N GLU A 592 -18.85 -0.38 -33.25
CA GLU A 592 -18.77 -1.08 -34.55
C GLU A 592 -18.80 -2.61 -34.40
N ILE A 593 -18.19 -3.15 -33.35
CA ILE A 593 -18.29 -4.57 -32.98
C ILE A 593 -19.73 -4.94 -32.59
N LEU A 594 -20.45 -4.09 -31.86
CA LEU A 594 -21.88 -4.32 -31.58
C LEU A 594 -22.74 -4.25 -32.85
N ARG A 595 -22.55 -3.23 -33.69
CA ARG A 595 -23.28 -3.02 -34.96
C ARG A 595 -23.09 -4.16 -35.96
N THR A 596 -21.95 -4.84 -35.95
CA THR A 596 -21.68 -6.02 -36.77
C THR A 596 -22.29 -7.30 -36.18
N ASN A 597 -22.17 -7.53 -34.88
CA ASN A 597 -22.73 -8.72 -34.23
C ASN A 597 -24.27 -8.71 -34.17
N ILE A 598 -24.91 -7.56 -33.97
CA ILE A 598 -26.38 -7.43 -33.97
C ILE A 598 -26.98 -7.83 -35.34
N ARG A 599 -26.27 -7.58 -36.44
CA ARG A 599 -26.68 -8.02 -37.78
C ARG A 599 -26.56 -9.53 -38.00
N ALA A 600 -25.66 -10.19 -37.27
CA ALA A 600 -25.51 -11.66 -37.31
C ALA A 600 -26.55 -12.37 -36.42
N GLY A 601 -26.98 -11.75 -35.31
CA GLY A 601 -27.92 -12.32 -34.35
C GLY A 601 -29.42 -12.12 -34.66
N ALA A 602 -29.77 -11.40 -35.73
CA ALA A 602 -31.15 -11.02 -36.06
C ALA A 602 -32.14 -12.18 -36.32
N GLN A 603 -31.65 -13.42 -36.41
CA GLN A 603 -32.47 -14.64 -36.51
C GLN A 603 -32.78 -15.31 -35.15
N SER A 604 -32.15 -14.87 -34.04
CA SER A 604 -32.26 -15.54 -32.73
C SER A 604 -33.04 -14.75 -31.67
N LEU A 605 -33.27 -13.46 -31.87
CA LEU A 605 -33.98 -12.58 -30.92
C LEU A 605 -35.47 -12.35 -31.28
N ALA A 606 -35.95 -12.94 -32.37
CA ALA A 606 -37.32 -12.74 -32.85
C ALA A 606 -38.37 -13.62 -32.13
N GLU A 607 -37.96 -14.62 -31.35
CA GLU A 607 -38.85 -15.52 -30.62
C GLU A 607 -38.79 -15.26 -29.10
N GLY A 608 -39.59 -14.30 -28.61
CA GLY A 608 -40.19 -14.41 -27.27
C GLY A 608 -39.76 -13.47 -26.14
N GLU A 609 -38.96 -12.41 -26.36
CA GLU A 609 -38.65 -11.42 -25.31
C GLU A 609 -39.37 -10.08 -25.53
N GLU A 610 -40.52 -9.87 -24.87
CA GLU A 610 -41.19 -8.56 -24.85
C GLU A 610 -40.39 -7.54 -24.00
N PRO A 611 -40.12 -6.33 -24.53
CA PRO A 611 -39.52 -5.25 -23.76
C PRO A 611 -40.46 -4.74 -22.67
N LEU A 612 -39.92 -4.22 -21.57
CA LEU A 612 -40.71 -3.42 -20.63
C LEU A 612 -41.14 -2.11 -21.32
N GLU A 613 -42.42 -1.95 -21.65
CA GLU A 613 -42.95 -0.66 -22.10
C GLU A 613 -42.83 0.38 -20.99
N ALA A 614 -42.59 1.64 -21.38
CA ALA A 614 -42.28 2.72 -20.46
C ALA A 614 -43.52 3.13 -19.65
N LEU A 615 -43.66 2.58 -18.44
CA LEU A 615 -44.63 3.08 -17.48
C LEU A 615 -44.14 4.40 -16.86
N SER A 616 -45.04 5.38 -16.88
CA SER A 616 -45.06 6.51 -15.97
C SER A 616 -45.04 6.05 -14.52
N ILE A 617 -44.47 6.88 -13.64
CA ILE A 617 -44.50 6.66 -12.19
C ILE A 617 -45.95 6.82 -11.73
N GLU A 618 -46.65 5.71 -11.58
CA GLU A 618 -47.83 5.58 -10.73
C GLU A 618 -47.40 4.79 -9.48
N GLU A 619 -48.00 5.13 -8.35
CA GLU A 619 -47.55 4.73 -7.02
C GLU A 619 -47.75 3.21 -6.83
N GLU A 620 -46.66 2.43 -6.78
CA GLU A 620 -46.72 1.07 -6.25
C GLU A 620 -46.92 1.18 -4.73
N GLU A 621 -48.07 0.69 -4.26
CA GLU A 621 -48.51 0.69 -2.87
C GLU A 621 -47.44 0.11 -1.95
N GLU A 622 -47.24 0.74 -0.79
CA GLU A 622 -46.32 0.27 0.24
C GLU A 622 -46.75 -1.14 0.69
N GLU A 623 -45.85 -2.13 0.59
CA GLU A 623 -46.03 -3.41 1.30
C GLU A 623 -46.00 -3.10 2.80
N GLU A 624 -47.18 -2.95 3.41
CA GLU A 624 -47.33 -2.74 4.86
C GLU A 624 -46.61 -3.87 5.61
N GLU A 625 -45.52 -3.52 6.30
CA GLU A 625 -44.93 -4.37 7.33
C GLU A 625 -45.99 -4.56 8.43
N GLN A 626 -46.60 -5.74 8.50
CA GLN A 626 -47.56 -6.05 9.56
C GLN A 626 -46.83 -6.17 10.90
N ASP A 627 -46.88 -5.10 11.69
CA ASP A 627 -46.60 -5.09 13.12
C ASP A 627 -47.57 -6.05 13.84
N GLU A 628 -47.08 -7.22 14.27
CA GLU A 628 -47.79 -8.02 15.29
C GLU A 628 -47.58 -7.40 16.68
N GLU A 629 -48.39 -6.39 17.03
CA GLU A 629 -48.61 -5.98 18.42
C GLU A 629 -49.31 -7.12 19.21
N MET A 630 -48.53 -8.07 19.72
CA MET A 630 -49.02 -9.03 20.72
C MET A 630 -49.08 -8.37 22.10
N LYS A 631 -50.27 -7.92 22.47
CA LYS A 631 -50.56 -7.28 23.75
C LYS A 631 -50.91 -8.30 24.84
N ASP A 632 -50.02 -8.36 25.83
CA ASP A 632 -50.18 -8.64 27.27
C ASP A 632 -51.37 -9.51 27.76
N GLY A 633 -51.04 -10.57 28.52
CA GLY A 633 -52.03 -11.52 29.07
C GLY A 633 -51.44 -12.59 29.97
N ASP A 634 -51.06 -12.23 31.20
CA ASP A 634 -50.67 -13.16 32.28
C ASP A 634 -51.76 -14.19 32.63
N VAL A 635 -51.40 -15.49 32.68
CA VAL A 635 -51.81 -16.45 33.73
C VAL A 635 -50.68 -17.48 33.94
N GLU A 636 -50.43 -17.86 35.19
CA GLU A 636 -49.31 -18.71 35.65
C GLU A 636 -49.51 -20.25 35.56
N GLU A 637 -48.46 -20.96 35.97
CA GLU A 637 -48.36 -22.35 36.50
C GLU A 637 -47.99 -23.53 35.54
N GLN A 638 -46.73 -23.99 35.70
CA GLN A 638 -46.26 -25.36 36.04
C GLN A 638 -46.85 -26.56 35.21
N ASP A 639 -46.10 -27.60 34.77
CA ASP A 639 -44.93 -28.27 35.38
C ASP A 639 -44.29 -29.33 34.43
N ALA A 640 -43.14 -29.88 34.85
CA ALA A 640 -42.61 -31.25 34.57
C ALA A 640 -42.09 -31.72 33.18
N VAL A 641 -40.98 -32.47 33.25
CA VAL A 641 -40.15 -33.08 32.17
C VAL A 641 -39.78 -34.51 32.64
N PRO A 642 -39.98 -35.63 31.87
CA PRO A 642 -38.95 -36.06 30.89
C PRO A 642 -39.33 -37.03 29.72
N GLU A 643 -38.44 -37.07 28.72
CA GLU A 643 -37.98 -38.23 27.90
C GLU A 643 -38.93 -39.17 27.11
N LYS A 644 -38.58 -39.44 25.83
CA LYS A 644 -38.06 -40.77 25.43
C LYS A 644 -37.35 -40.85 24.07
N LYS A 645 -36.45 -41.84 23.98
CA LYS A 645 -35.58 -42.22 22.85
C LYS A 645 -36.34 -42.85 21.67
N GLY A 646 -35.77 -42.76 20.46
CA GLY A 646 -36.24 -43.49 19.27
C GLY A 646 -35.25 -43.46 18.10
N ASP A 647 -34.25 -44.33 18.13
CA ASP A 647 -33.24 -44.55 17.07
C ASP A 647 -33.86 -45.22 15.82
N LEU A 648 -33.36 -44.92 14.60
CA LEU A 648 -33.15 -45.90 13.51
C LEU A 648 -32.63 -45.34 12.17
N PHE A 649 -31.91 -46.19 11.46
CA PHE A 649 -31.09 -45.92 10.28
C PHE A 649 -31.80 -46.10 8.91
N LYS A 650 -31.40 -45.24 7.96
CA LYS A 650 -31.14 -45.48 6.51
C LYS A 650 -32.26 -45.45 5.44
N PRO A 651 -31.90 -45.10 4.18
CA PRO A 651 -32.83 -44.74 3.11
C PRO A 651 -33.17 -45.88 2.13
N GLY A 652 -34.23 -45.71 1.34
CA GLY A 652 -34.54 -46.62 0.23
C GLY A 652 -35.55 -46.09 -0.80
N ALA A 653 -35.18 -46.29 -2.07
CA ALA A 653 -36.02 -46.42 -3.27
C ALA A 653 -36.84 -45.22 -3.81
N LEU A 654 -36.58 -44.93 -5.09
CA LEU A 654 -37.43 -44.18 -6.04
C LEU A 654 -38.73 -44.95 -6.39
N PRO A 655 -39.77 -44.24 -6.85
CA PRO A 655 -40.67 -44.72 -7.90
C PRO A 655 -40.34 -44.07 -9.26
N THR A 656 -40.62 -44.78 -10.35
CA THR A 656 -40.22 -44.42 -11.73
C THR A 656 -41.43 -44.19 -12.63
N ALA A 657 -41.28 -43.33 -13.65
CA ALA A 657 -42.11 -43.24 -14.88
C ALA A 657 -43.55 -42.67 -14.75
N PRO A 658 -44.15 -42.11 -15.84
CA PRO A 658 -43.81 -42.34 -17.25
C PRO A 658 -43.39 -41.13 -18.11
N HIS A 659 -42.70 -41.47 -19.21
CA HIS A 659 -42.31 -40.59 -20.31
C HIS A 659 -43.51 -40.03 -21.09
N ALA A 660 -43.34 -38.81 -21.61
CA ALA A 660 -43.96 -38.38 -22.87
C ALA A 660 -42.85 -37.86 -23.79
N GLU A 661 -42.59 -38.56 -24.89
CA GLU A 661 -41.54 -38.21 -25.84
C GLU A 661 -42.01 -37.09 -26.79
N LYS A 662 -41.17 -36.07 -26.99
CA LYS A 662 -41.22 -35.22 -28.20
C LYS A 662 -39.82 -35.02 -28.75
N ASN A 663 -39.55 -35.70 -29.86
CA ASN A 663 -38.32 -35.58 -30.63
C ASN A 663 -38.21 -34.19 -31.28
N LEU A 664 -37.09 -33.50 -31.06
CA LEU A 664 -36.59 -32.42 -31.93
C LEU A 664 -35.07 -32.59 -32.12
N PRO A 665 -34.52 -32.25 -33.31
CA PRO A 665 -33.19 -32.68 -33.71
C PRO A 665 -32.05 -31.87 -33.08
N ILE A 666 -31.10 -32.55 -32.45
CA ILE A 666 -29.87 -31.95 -31.94
C ILE A 666 -28.90 -31.72 -33.10
N GLN A 667 -28.70 -30.47 -33.51
CA GLN A 667 -27.53 -30.08 -34.29
C GLN A 667 -26.30 -30.01 -33.37
N GLY A 668 -25.23 -30.69 -33.75
CA GLY A 668 -23.99 -30.74 -32.98
C GLY A 668 -23.23 -29.40 -32.99
N ASN A 669 -22.62 -29.06 -31.85
CA ASN A 669 -21.79 -27.86 -31.67
C ASN A 669 -20.53 -27.90 -32.57
N PRO A 670 -20.32 -26.91 -33.47
CA PRO A 670 -19.20 -26.90 -34.42
C PRO A 670 -17.84 -26.49 -33.81
N PHE A 671 -17.75 -26.25 -32.50
CA PHE A 671 -16.51 -25.81 -31.82
C PHE A 671 -15.92 -26.83 -30.82
N ALA A 672 -16.26 -28.11 -30.93
CA ALA A 672 -15.59 -29.17 -30.16
C ALA A 672 -14.16 -29.43 -30.69
N PRO A 673 -13.11 -29.45 -29.84
CA PRO A 673 -11.74 -29.74 -30.28
C PRO A 673 -11.59 -31.16 -30.84
N ILE A 674 -10.92 -31.29 -31.99
CA ILE A 674 -10.64 -32.58 -32.63
C ILE A 674 -9.43 -33.24 -31.93
N GLU A 675 -9.69 -34.29 -31.14
CA GLU A 675 -8.63 -35.22 -30.70
C GLU A 675 -8.10 -35.99 -31.92
N LYS A 676 -6.77 -35.94 -32.13
CA LYS A 676 -6.11 -36.69 -33.22
C LYS A 676 -5.51 -38.00 -32.72
N ALA A 677 -5.77 -39.04 -33.50
CA ALA A 677 -5.41 -40.43 -33.21
C ALA A 677 -3.90 -40.72 -33.27
N ALA A 678 -3.55 -41.92 -32.78
CA ALA A 678 -2.21 -42.48 -32.71
C ALA A 678 -1.49 -42.62 -34.07
N PRO A 679 -0.14 -42.62 -34.10
CA PRO A 679 0.63 -42.96 -35.30
C PRO A 679 0.94 -44.47 -35.38
N SER A 680 0.72 -45.04 -36.57
CA SER A 680 1.25 -46.36 -36.96
C SER A 680 2.66 -46.26 -37.55
N THR A 681 3.34 -47.41 -37.62
CA THR A 681 4.73 -47.63 -38.06
C THR A 681 5.00 -47.39 -39.55
N GLU A 682 6.19 -46.90 -39.92
CA GLU A 682 7.21 -47.64 -40.72
C GLU A 682 8.50 -46.82 -41.04
N ASN A 683 9.68 -47.45 -40.84
CA ASN A 683 10.92 -47.51 -41.66
C ASN A 683 11.43 -46.29 -42.50
N ALA A 684 12.74 -46.00 -42.65
CA ALA A 684 14.00 -46.58 -42.15
C ALA A 684 15.24 -45.68 -42.46
N PHE A 685 16.44 -46.12 -42.03
CA PHE A 685 17.82 -45.60 -42.28
C PHE A 685 18.26 -44.29 -41.56
N ALA A 686 19.49 -44.14 -41.03
CA ALA A 686 20.53 -45.10 -40.59
C ALA A 686 21.69 -44.37 -39.83
N ARG A 687 22.31 -45.03 -38.82
CA ARG A 687 23.69 -44.81 -38.24
C ARG A 687 24.08 -43.37 -37.80
N ALA A 688 24.84 -43.10 -36.73
CA ALA A 688 25.35 -43.79 -35.52
C ALA A 688 25.86 -42.65 -34.56
N SER A 689 26.56 -42.80 -33.44
CA SER A 689 27.14 -43.94 -32.73
C SER A 689 27.34 -43.63 -31.23
N SER A 690 27.23 -44.65 -30.37
CA SER A 690 27.81 -44.74 -29.01
C SER A 690 28.58 -46.08 -28.94
N PRO A 691 29.25 -46.56 -27.84
CA PRO A 691 29.24 -46.16 -26.42
C PRO A 691 30.71 -46.18 -25.83
N PRO A 692 31.14 -46.84 -24.71
CA PRO A 692 30.49 -47.37 -23.48
C PRO A 692 31.24 -47.31 -22.10
N LYS A 693 30.43 -47.45 -21.00
CA LYS A 693 30.61 -48.29 -19.77
C LYS A 693 31.86 -48.07 -18.85
N ARG A 694 31.75 -48.19 -17.51
CA ARG A 694 31.40 -49.37 -16.66
C ARG A 694 31.08 -48.93 -15.20
N LYS A 695 30.49 -49.72 -14.26
CA LYS A 695 29.60 -50.92 -14.25
C LYS A 695 29.31 -51.35 -12.78
N HIS A 696 28.07 -51.81 -12.44
CA HIS A 696 27.70 -52.73 -11.32
C HIS A 696 27.93 -52.23 -9.85
N GLU A 697 27.30 -52.70 -8.75
CA GLU A 697 26.30 -53.76 -8.38
C GLU A 697 25.70 -53.40 -6.98
N GLY A 698 24.58 -53.92 -6.43
CA GLY A 698 23.45 -54.67 -7.02
C GLY A 698 22.81 -55.79 -6.15
N SER A 699 21.94 -55.50 -5.15
CA SER A 699 21.04 -56.53 -4.55
C SER A 699 19.76 -56.00 -3.87
N ASP A 700 18.70 -56.82 -3.91
CA ASP A 700 17.29 -56.51 -3.58
C ASP A 700 16.86 -56.67 -2.11
N SER A 701 15.69 -56.10 -1.75
CA SER A 701 14.55 -56.86 -1.19
C SER A 701 13.26 -56.01 -1.08
N ALA A 702 12.11 -56.69 -0.98
CA ALA A 702 10.77 -56.15 -1.23
C ALA A 702 9.93 -55.89 0.06
N PRO A 703 8.72 -55.28 0.00
CA PRO A 703 7.95 -54.71 1.15
C PRO A 703 6.95 -55.76 1.74
N PRO A 704 5.81 -55.49 2.46
CA PRO A 704 5.16 -54.22 2.91
C PRO A 704 4.41 -54.25 4.30
N LYS A 705 3.58 -53.20 4.58
CA LYS A 705 2.30 -53.14 5.37
C LYS A 705 2.25 -52.91 6.92
N ARG A 706 1.33 -51.98 7.28
CA ARG A 706 0.24 -52.00 8.33
C ARG A 706 0.41 -51.40 9.76
N GLN A 707 -0.29 -50.26 9.96
CA GLN A 707 -1.42 -49.96 10.91
C GLN A 707 -1.34 -50.07 12.46
N VAL A 708 -2.30 -49.33 13.09
CA VAL A 708 -2.90 -49.40 14.46
C VAL A 708 -2.30 -48.35 15.46
N LEU A 709 -3.03 -47.34 16.01
CA LEU A 709 -4.14 -47.27 17.02
C LEU A 709 -3.70 -47.63 18.48
N GLU A 710 -4.24 -47.09 19.60
CA GLU A 710 -5.31 -46.09 19.91
C GLU A 710 -5.14 -45.54 21.37
N LYS A 711 -5.87 -44.46 21.77
CA LYS A 711 -6.24 -44.06 23.18
C LYS A 711 -5.10 -43.57 24.14
N SER A 712 -5.36 -42.80 25.23
CA SER A 712 -6.55 -42.08 25.75
C SER A 712 -6.22 -41.10 26.92
N SER A 713 -7.07 -40.07 27.10
CA SER A 713 -7.53 -39.43 28.38
C SER A 713 -6.57 -38.79 29.42
N SER A 714 -6.97 -37.60 29.88
CA SER A 714 -6.46 -36.81 31.04
C SER A 714 -6.94 -37.34 32.42
N PRO A 715 -6.47 -36.76 33.55
CA PRO A 715 -7.35 -35.85 34.33
C PRO A 715 -6.62 -34.66 35.02
N ASP A 716 -7.23 -34.06 36.05
CA ASP A 716 -7.17 -32.62 36.42
C ASP A 716 -7.12 -32.36 37.96
N ARG A 717 -6.74 -31.12 38.37
CA ARG A 717 -7.03 -30.37 39.64
C ARG A 717 -6.51 -30.75 41.08
N VAL A 718 -5.80 -29.76 41.70
CA VAL A 718 -6.13 -28.97 42.97
C VAL A 718 -5.62 -29.31 44.41
N LEU A 719 -4.75 -28.40 44.95
CA LEU A 719 -4.64 -27.74 46.30
C LEU A 719 -4.50 -28.57 47.63
N PRO A 720 -4.23 -27.99 48.85
CA PRO A 720 -4.05 -26.57 49.30
C PRO A 720 -2.82 -26.23 50.23
N ALA A 721 -2.71 -24.96 50.65
CA ALA A 721 -1.73 -24.37 51.61
C ALA A 721 -2.12 -24.51 53.11
N PRO A 722 -1.40 -23.91 54.12
CA PRO A 722 -1.79 -22.56 54.60
C PRO A 722 -0.76 -21.68 55.42
N ILE A 723 -1.14 -20.39 55.72
CA ILE A 723 -0.86 -19.60 56.98
C ILE A 723 0.58 -19.03 57.22
N GLN A 724 0.89 -17.80 57.74
CA GLN A 724 0.11 -16.63 58.24
C GLN A 724 0.92 -15.29 58.32
N ARG A 725 0.20 -14.15 58.15
CA ARG A 725 0.27 -12.82 58.84
C ARG A 725 1.43 -11.80 58.69
N ALA A 726 0.99 -10.54 58.56
CA ALA A 726 1.68 -9.22 58.57
C ALA A 726 1.82 -8.67 60.04
N PRO A 727 2.07 -7.37 60.38
CA PRO A 727 1.99 -6.12 59.59
C PRO A 727 3.02 -4.98 59.91
N VAL A 728 2.74 -3.78 59.36
CA VAL A 728 2.91 -2.39 59.91
C VAL A 728 3.71 -1.43 59.00
N VAL A 729 3.21 -0.18 58.96
CA VAL A 729 3.59 0.97 58.12
C VAL A 729 4.32 2.02 58.97
N ALA A 730 5.29 2.75 58.39
CA ALA A 730 5.43 4.24 58.43
C ALA A 730 6.88 4.77 58.44
N LYS A 731 7.02 5.98 57.86
CA LYS A 731 8.12 6.98 57.93
C LYS A 731 9.36 6.85 57.03
N GLU A 732 9.41 7.76 56.06
CA GLU A 732 10.59 8.61 55.77
C GLU A 732 10.75 9.65 56.91
N PRO A 733 11.94 10.23 57.15
CA PRO A 733 12.40 11.39 56.35
C PRO A 733 13.93 11.50 56.11
N GLU A 734 14.29 12.45 55.22
CA GLU A 734 15.49 13.33 55.23
C GLU A 734 16.92 12.76 55.13
N GLU A 735 17.54 13.05 53.96
CA GLU A 735 18.82 13.77 53.73
C GLU A 735 20.21 13.23 54.16
N GLU A 736 21.16 13.46 53.22
CA GLU A 736 22.64 13.56 53.31
C GLU A 736 23.56 12.30 53.45
N GLU A 737 24.52 12.24 52.51
CA GLU A 737 25.94 11.78 52.51
C GLU A 737 26.43 10.97 53.75
N ASP A 738 27.05 9.77 53.64
CA ASP A 738 28.39 9.53 53.05
C ASP A 738 28.80 8.01 52.99
N ASP A 739 29.95 7.76 52.35
CA ASP A 739 30.95 6.66 52.48
C ASP A 739 30.81 5.25 51.85
N ASP A 740 31.96 4.83 51.29
CA ASP A 740 32.54 3.51 50.93
C ASP A 740 31.77 2.54 49.99
N ASP A 741 32.41 1.91 48.99
CA ASP A 741 33.76 1.33 49.03
C ASP A 741 34.44 1.24 47.63
N ASP A 742 35.78 1.15 47.61
CA ASP A 742 36.62 0.94 46.42
C ASP A 742 36.49 -0.50 45.87
N ASP A 743 36.65 -0.69 44.55
CA ASP A 743 37.80 -1.51 44.07
C ASP A 743 38.11 -1.33 42.57
N GLU A 744 39.39 -1.33 42.24
CA GLU A 744 39.92 -0.87 40.96
C GLU A 744 40.11 -1.97 39.89
N SER A 745 40.13 -1.49 38.65
CA SER A 745 40.55 -2.12 37.40
C SER A 745 41.61 -3.25 37.42
N VAL A 746 41.57 -4.11 36.38
CA VAL A 746 42.72 -4.20 35.44
C VAL A 746 42.33 -4.65 34.03
N HIS A 747 42.94 -3.99 33.03
CA HIS A 747 43.00 -4.44 31.64
C HIS A 747 44.11 -5.49 31.45
N LEU A 748 43.91 -6.44 30.54
CA LEU A 748 44.97 -7.34 30.04
C LEU A 748 45.24 -7.08 28.55
N ASN A 749 46.38 -6.41 28.29
CA ASN A 749 47.10 -6.56 27.02
C ASN A 749 48.07 -7.74 27.16
N MET A 750 48.26 -8.52 26.10
CA MET A 750 49.39 -9.43 25.98
C MET A 750 49.81 -9.49 24.51
N GLU A 751 50.89 -8.77 24.18
CA GLU A 751 51.67 -9.02 22.97
C GLU A 751 52.75 -10.08 23.27
N LEU A 752 53.41 -10.53 22.21
CA LEU A 752 54.24 -11.73 22.11
C LEU A 752 55.66 -11.53 22.70
N ASP A 753 56.39 -12.63 22.91
CA ASP A 753 57.59 -12.95 22.10
C ASP A 753 58.19 -14.34 22.50
N ASP A 754 58.27 -15.21 21.48
CA ASP A 754 59.30 -16.18 21.05
C ASP A 754 60.38 -16.82 21.98
N GLU A 755 60.73 -18.08 21.61
CA GLU A 755 62.02 -18.81 21.78
C GLU A 755 62.42 -19.26 23.23
N ASP A 756 62.95 -20.46 23.54
CA ASP A 756 63.59 -21.56 22.75
C ASP A 756 63.55 -22.95 23.47
N GLU A 757 63.92 -24.03 22.75
CA GLU A 757 64.54 -25.33 23.19
C GLU A 757 63.82 -26.20 24.30
N ASP A 758 63.54 -27.52 24.17
CA ASP A 758 64.39 -28.62 23.68
C ASP A 758 63.64 -30.00 23.50
N GLU A 759 64.31 -30.90 22.75
CA GLU A 759 64.35 -32.39 22.81
C GLU A 759 63.09 -33.31 22.66
N ASP A 760 63.11 -34.06 21.54
CA ASP A 760 63.10 -35.54 21.43
C ASP A 760 61.87 -36.42 21.04
N GLU A 761 62.19 -37.27 20.03
CA GLU A 761 61.82 -38.67 19.77
C GLU A 761 60.36 -39.11 19.44
N ASP A 762 60.19 -39.47 18.16
CA ASP A 762 59.92 -40.84 17.67
C ASP A 762 58.61 -41.26 16.92
N GLU A 763 58.91 -41.95 15.80
CA GLU A 763 58.23 -43.02 15.03
C GLU A 763 56.95 -42.81 14.18
N ASP A 764 57.11 -43.22 12.89
CA ASP A 764 56.20 -43.63 11.79
C ASP A 764 55.18 -42.64 11.13
#